data_AF-A0A7C2M1R0-F1
#
_entry.id   AF-A0A7C2M1R0-F1
#
_cell.length_a   1.000
_cell.length_b   1.000
_cell.length_c   1.000
_cell.angle_alpha   90.00
_cell.angle_beta   90.00
_cell.angle_gamma   90.00
#
_symmetry.space_group_name_H-M   'P 1'
#
loop_
_entity.id
_entity.type
_entity.pdbx_description
1 polymer ?
#
loop_
_entity_poly.entity_id
_entity_poly.type
_entity_poly.pdbx_seq_one_letter_code
_entity_poly.pdbx_strand_id
1 'polypeptide(L)'
;MNAVVGTLRSLARWRALAQDKAVLLFAFAGALFLSALLLFSVQPIFAKMVLPKLGGSPSVWAVSMVFFQALLFAGYCYAHLLGRWVEPHQAPLVHFCLLGFAALVLPFGLPAYAADPPAGDAYLWLLGVLAVGVGAPFFALSGNAPLLQAWFARTGHRQAADPYFLYGASNLGSLIALLAYPVLVEPTLGLATQSRLWTAAFVLLGLMVGVCGALALAQQAEGSPAGEGAQPAWTPAAWSEKLAWLALAAVPSGLLVAFTSYVTTDIASAPFLWVIPLAIYLTTFILVFRDQPAIPHRPLLLVQPLLVGVTVLGLSVSGNTGWVMATLAGFAAFFVATMVCHKQLYDLRPRASGLTEFYLWMSLGGVIGGVFAALLAPQIFTTIFEFPLLLVAGLACRPGVRAALADRAEARDAAATGLVMLGLAGAFALSIRSGLVPEFVATAAAPLVILVLAILAVGSMRRPLHMLALSAAMGVALFLLPAGVTYSHSERSFFGVHRVATTLDGSMRLLMHGTTVHGAERLKTASGEAVAAPLPATYYHPGSPMARGVEAARIAAGRGGGSLRVGIVGLGTGSLACYSRPSDTWRFYEIDPVVVRLARDPRLFSFLARCRPDADVVVGDARITLAREPAGAFDYLVIDAFSSDSVPTHLLTREALQLYLDKLAPDGLLALHVSNRHLDLASVAGAVARSIPGVSAAFVHDRPNATGFDRAVSQVVLAAKSPAALEGVLRWHDAKRVEAAAVRPWTDDFSDIVGAIVRRYGRR
;
A
#
# COMPACT_ATOMS: atom_id res chain seq x y z
N MET A 1 -0.31 0.32 61.30
CA MET A 1 0.99 -0.38 61.41
C MET A 1 1.18 -1.46 60.34
N ASN A 2 0.25 -2.40 60.14
CA ASN A 2 0.40 -3.47 59.12
C ASN A 2 0.50 -2.98 57.67
N ALA A 3 -0.22 -1.90 57.29
CA ALA A 3 -0.07 -1.28 55.98
C ALA A 3 1.34 -0.70 55.77
N VAL A 4 1.85 0.06 56.75
CA VAL A 4 3.19 0.70 56.72
C VAL A 4 4.32 -0.34 56.68
N VAL A 5 4.22 -1.42 57.47
CA VAL A 5 5.19 -2.53 57.44
C VAL A 5 5.14 -3.29 56.11
N GLY A 6 3.95 -3.43 55.51
CA GLY A 6 3.77 -3.98 54.17
C GLY A 6 4.42 -3.11 53.08
N THR A 7 4.24 -1.78 53.16
CA THR A 7 4.86 -0.82 52.23
C THR A 7 6.37 -0.78 52.38
N LEU A 8 6.91 -0.86 53.60
CA LEU A 8 8.35 -0.90 53.84
C LEU A 8 9.00 -2.20 53.34
N ARG A 9 8.33 -3.34 53.50
CA ARG A 9 8.78 -4.64 52.96
C ARG A 9 8.70 -4.69 51.43
N SER A 10 7.68 -4.08 50.82
CA SER A 10 7.59 -4.00 49.36
C SER A 10 8.70 -3.12 48.79
N LEU A 11 8.96 -1.95 49.41
CA LEU A 11 10.07 -1.07 49.03
C LEU A 11 11.44 -1.77 49.16
N ALA A 12 11.67 -2.56 50.21
CA ALA A 12 12.92 -3.31 50.37
C ALA A 12 13.13 -4.39 49.29
N ARG A 13 12.06 -5.10 48.89
CA ARG A 13 12.12 -6.10 47.81
C ARG A 13 12.42 -5.46 46.45
N TRP A 14 11.76 -4.35 46.13
CA TRP A 14 12.00 -3.61 44.90
C TRP A 14 13.42 -3.06 44.84
N ARG A 15 13.97 -2.60 45.97
CA ARG A 15 15.38 -2.19 46.07
C ARG A 15 16.35 -3.33 45.80
N ALA A 16 16.15 -4.50 46.42
CA ALA A 16 17.00 -5.67 46.19
C ALA A 16 17.00 -6.11 44.71
N LEU A 17 15.82 -6.13 44.07
CA LEU A 17 15.69 -6.44 42.63
C LEU A 17 16.33 -5.36 41.75
N ALA A 18 16.22 -4.10 42.14
CA ALA A 18 16.81 -2.98 41.41
C ALA A 18 18.35 -2.97 41.48
N GLN A 19 18.96 -3.68 42.43
CA GLN A 19 20.42 -3.85 42.50
C GLN A 19 20.92 -4.99 41.59
N ASP A 20 20.05 -5.91 41.19
CA ASP A 20 20.40 -6.99 40.27
C ASP A 20 20.46 -6.49 38.81
N LYS A 21 21.68 -6.46 38.28
CA LYS A 21 21.97 -5.99 36.93
C LYS A 21 21.30 -6.83 35.85
N ALA A 22 21.18 -8.14 36.05
CA ALA A 22 20.52 -9.03 35.10
C ALA A 22 19.01 -8.75 35.09
N VAL A 23 18.40 -8.57 36.26
CA VAL A 23 16.97 -8.23 36.38
C VAL A 23 16.64 -6.92 35.68
N LEU A 24 17.44 -5.87 35.91
CA LEU A 24 17.29 -4.58 35.20
C LEU A 24 17.39 -4.78 33.68
N LEU A 25 18.40 -5.50 33.22
CA LEU A 25 18.61 -5.70 31.79
C LEU A 25 17.44 -6.45 31.14
N PHE A 26 17.02 -7.59 31.70
CA PHE A 26 15.95 -8.40 31.13
C PHE A 26 14.59 -7.69 31.18
N ALA A 27 14.28 -6.95 32.25
CA ALA A 27 13.04 -6.21 32.36
C ALA A 27 12.92 -5.15 31.25
N PHE A 28 13.96 -4.33 31.08
CA PHE A 28 13.95 -3.26 30.09
C PHE A 28 14.04 -3.78 28.64
N ALA A 29 14.92 -4.77 28.38
CA ALA A 29 15.04 -5.37 27.06
C ALA A 29 13.74 -6.09 26.64
N GLY A 30 13.12 -6.84 27.56
CA GLY A 30 11.86 -7.52 27.33
C GLY A 30 10.70 -6.55 27.06
N ALA A 31 10.59 -5.46 27.83
CA ALA A 31 9.57 -4.44 27.63
C ALA A 31 9.74 -3.73 26.28
N LEU A 32 10.98 -3.39 25.91
CA LEU A 32 11.29 -2.78 24.60
C LEU A 32 11.00 -3.73 23.44
N PHE A 33 11.39 -4.99 23.55
CA PHE A 33 11.11 -6.02 22.56
C PHE A 33 9.60 -6.17 22.32
N LEU A 34 8.83 -6.36 23.40
CA LEU A 34 7.37 -6.52 23.31
C LEU A 34 6.69 -5.24 22.81
N SER A 35 7.15 -4.06 23.26
CA SER A 35 6.63 -2.79 22.78
C SER A 35 6.83 -2.62 21.27
N ALA A 36 8.02 -2.92 20.76
CA ALA A 36 8.31 -2.85 19.33
C ALA A 36 7.49 -3.88 18.54
N LEU A 37 7.36 -5.11 19.06
CA LEU A 37 6.54 -6.15 18.46
C LEU A 37 5.08 -5.69 18.31
N LEU A 38 4.50 -5.07 19.35
CA LEU A 38 3.13 -4.56 19.31
C LEU A 38 2.97 -3.35 18.38
N LEU A 39 3.93 -2.41 18.42
CA LEU A 39 3.93 -1.20 17.58
C LEU A 39 3.97 -1.54 16.08
N PHE A 40 4.72 -2.56 15.67
CA PHE A 40 4.84 -2.93 14.26
C PHE A 40 3.81 -3.97 13.80
N SER A 41 3.28 -4.81 14.69
CA SER A 41 2.21 -5.75 14.34
C SER A 41 0.84 -5.09 14.19
N VAL A 42 0.53 -4.04 14.97
CA VAL A 42 -0.79 -3.39 14.92
C VAL A 42 -1.07 -2.70 13.58
N GLN A 43 -0.02 -2.20 12.91
CA GLN A 43 -0.14 -1.45 11.65
C GLN A 43 -0.79 -2.30 10.54
N PRO A 44 -0.26 -3.48 10.16
CA PRO A 44 -0.89 -4.33 9.16
C PRO A 44 -2.21 -4.96 9.64
N ILE A 45 -2.40 -5.22 10.94
CA ILE A 45 -3.68 -5.70 11.49
C ILE A 45 -4.78 -4.69 11.20
N PHE A 46 -4.59 -3.45 11.64
CA PHE A 46 -5.61 -2.43 11.56
C PHE A 46 -5.83 -1.95 10.12
N ALA A 47 -4.76 -1.79 9.33
CA ALA A 47 -4.88 -1.47 7.90
C ALA A 47 -5.70 -2.54 7.15
N LYS A 48 -5.50 -3.83 7.47
CA LYS A 48 -6.30 -4.93 6.91
C LYS A 48 -7.77 -4.87 7.35
N MET A 49 -8.07 -4.47 8.59
CA MET A 49 -9.45 -4.28 9.05
C MET A 49 -10.19 -3.19 8.26
N VAL A 50 -9.51 -2.10 7.91
CA VAL A 50 -10.13 -0.96 7.20
C VAL A 50 -10.24 -1.20 5.69
N LEU A 51 -9.31 -1.97 5.10
CA LEU A 51 -9.21 -2.22 3.67
C LEU A 51 -10.54 -2.58 2.96
N PRO A 52 -11.42 -3.44 3.52
CA PRO A 52 -12.73 -3.75 2.94
C PRO A 52 -13.64 -2.54 2.68
N LYS A 53 -13.62 -1.53 3.55
CA LYS A 53 -14.49 -0.34 3.39
C LYS A 53 -14.05 0.55 2.22
N LEU A 54 -12.82 0.37 1.73
CA LEU A 54 -12.17 1.22 0.74
C LEU A 54 -11.73 0.43 -0.50
N GLY A 55 -12.47 -0.64 -0.83
CA GLY A 55 -12.34 -1.33 -2.11
C GLY A 55 -11.03 -2.10 -2.33
N GLY A 56 -10.21 -2.33 -1.30
CA GLY A 56 -8.90 -2.96 -1.52
C GLY A 56 -7.82 -2.02 -2.08
N SER A 57 -7.96 -0.70 -1.96
CA SER A 57 -7.03 0.26 -2.55
C SER A 57 -5.60 0.20 -1.94
N PRO A 58 -4.53 0.33 -2.75
CA PRO A 58 -3.16 0.62 -2.30
C PRO A 58 -3.04 1.84 -1.37
N SER A 59 -3.89 2.85 -1.57
CA SER A 59 -3.84 4.10 -0.79
C SER A 59 -4.17 3.89 0.68
N VAL A 60 -4.88 2.81 1.05
CA VAL A 60 -5.17 2.49 2.46
C VAL A 60 -3.88 2.34 3.25
N TRP A 61 -2.91 1.59 2.73
CA TRP A 61 -1.61 1.43 3.39
C TRP A 61 -0.79 2.72 3.38
N ALA A 62 -0.75 3.42 2.23
CA ALA A 62 0.00 4.66 2.11
C ALA A 62 -0.44 5.72 3.14
N VAL A 63 -1.75 5.91 3.30
CA VAL A 63 -2.32 6.85 4.28
C VAL A 63 -2.15 6.33 5.72
N SER A 64 -2.31 5.03 5.95
CA SER A 64 -2.04 4.42 7.26
C SER A 64 -0.59 4.63 7.71
N MET A 65 0.38 4.51 6.79
CA MET A 65 1.79 4.80 7.06
C MET A 65 2.00 6.24 7.52
N VAL A 66 1.38 7.23 6.86
CA VAL A 66 1.47 8.64 7.28
C VAL A 66 0.92 8.83 8.69
N PHE A 67 -0.24 8.23 8.99
CA PHE A 67 -0.82 8.28 10.32
C PHE A 67 0.11 7.70 11.39
N PHE A 68 0.65 6.51 11.16
CA PHE A 68 1.56 5.85 12.11
C PHE A 68 2.88 6.61 12.27
N GLN A 69 3.43 7.18 11.18
CA GLN A 69 4.62 8.03 11.25
C GLN A 69 4.35 9.30 12.07
N ALA A 70 3.19 9.94 11.88
CA ALA A 70 2.79 11.13 12.62
C ALA A 70 2.59 10.85 14.11
N LEU A 71 1.95 9.72 14.47
CA LEU A 71 1.80 9.34 15.87
C LEU A 71 3.11 8.87 16.50
N LEU A 72 4.01 8.25 15.74
CA LEU A 72 5.35 7.93 16.22
C LEU A 72 6.11 9.20 16.59
N PHE A 73 6.09 10.21 15.71
CA PHE A 73 6.62 11.55 15.99
C PHE A 73 5.96 12.17 17.22
N ALA A 74 4.64 12.13 17.32
CA ALA A 74 3.91 12.69 18.46
C ALA A 74 4.28 11.97 19.79
N GLY A 75 4.43 10.65 19.77
CA GLY A 75 4.87 9.87 20.94
C GLY A 75 6.30 10.21 21.38
N TYR A 76 7.19 10.49 20.43
CA TYR A 76 8.55 10.95 20.73
C TYR A 76 8.56 12.36 21.32
N CYS A 77 7.76 13.28 20.76
CA CYS A 77 7.53 14.60 21.35
C CYS A 77 7.01 14.49 22.78
N TYR A 78 6.00 13.66 23.01
CA TYR A 78 5.46 13.40 24.34
C TYR A 78 6.53 12.89 25.31
N ALA A 79 7.31 11.88 24.91
CA ALA A 79 8.39 11.35 25.74
C ALA A 79 9.46 12.42 26.08
N HIS A 80 9.80 13.27 25.12
CA HIS A 80 10.74 14.37 25.32
C HIS A 80 10.21 15.41 26.30
N LEU A 81 8.96 15.84 26.13
CA LEU A 81 8.33 16.83 27.01
C LEU A 81 8.12 16.27 28.42
N LEU A 82 7.72 15.01 28.55
CA LEU A 82 7.58 14.33 29.83
C LEU A 82 8.91 14.30 30.58
N GLY A 83 10.00 13.92 29.91
CA GLY A 83 11.33 13.88 30.51
C GLY A 83 11.90 15.24 30.90
N ARG A 84 11.38 16.34 30.32
CA ARG A 84 11.85 17.72 30.54
C ARG A 84 11.04 18.48 31.61
N TRP A 85 9.73 18.29 31.63
CA TRP A 85 8.82 19.11 32.44
C TRP A 85 8.23 18.39 33.65
N VAL A 86 8.26 17.05 33.66
CA VAL A 86 7.72 16.26 34.77
C VAL A 86 8.88 15.72 35.60
N GLU A 87 8.72 15.77 36.92
CA GLU A 87 9.72 15.25 37.83
C GLU A 87 10.01 13.77 37.55
N PRO A 88 11.27 13.31 37.65
CA PRO A 88 11.65 11.92 37.38
C PRO A 88 10.82 10.88 38.13
N HIS A 89 10.36 11.23 39.34
CA HIS A 89 9.57 10.35 40.18
C HIS A 89 8.09 10.24 39.75
N GLN A 90 7.57 11.22 39.00
CA GLN A 90 6.18 11.27 38.53
C GLN A 90 6.02 10.73 37.10
N ALA A 91 7.07 10.79 36.29
CA ALA A 91 7.01 10.38 34.88
C ALA A 91 6.50 8.94 34.65
N PRO A 92 6.89 7.91 35.44
CA PRO A 92 6.32 6.57 35.29
C PRO A 92 4.82 6.50 35.55
N LEU A 93 4.30 7.27 36.51
CA LEU A 93 2.87 7.30 36.82
C LEU A 93 2.07 7.93 35.68
N VAL A 94 2.51 9.07 35.15
CA VAL A 94 1.87 9.75 34.02
C VAL A 94 1.77 8.80 32.81
N HIS A 95 2.86 8.11 32.50
CA HIS A 95 2.89 7.18 31.38
C HIS A 95 2.03 5.93 31.63
N PHE A 96 1.99 5.43 32.86
CA PHE A 96 1.10 4.33 33.22
C PHE A 96 -0.38 4.73 33.11
N CYS A 97 -0.75 5.96 33.48
CA CYS A 97 -2.08 6.50 33.26
C CYS A 97 -2.43 6.60 31.77
N LEU A 98 -1.46 7.00 30.92
CA LEU A 98 -1.65 7.02 29.46
C LEU A 98 -1.89 5.61 28.90
N LEU A 99 -1.13 4.61 29.35
CA LEU A 99 -1.35 3.21 28.97
C LEU A 99 -2.72 2.69 29.44
N GLY A 100 -3.15 3.07 30.65
CA GLY A 100 -4.47 2.76 31.19
C GLY A 100 -5.60 3.40 30.37
N PHE A 101 -5.45 4.67 29.98
CA PHE A 101 -6.39 5.35 29.09
C PHE A 101 -6.45 4.68 27.70
N ALA A 102 -5.30 4.33 27.13
CA ALA A 102 -5.23 3.63 25.86
C ALA A 102 -5.90 2.24 25.91
N ALA A 103 -5.87 1.56 27.06
CA ALA A 103 -6.54 0.28 27.25
C ALA A 103 -8.08 0.37 27.17
N LEU A 104 -8.69 1.56 27.33
CA LEU A 104 -10.14 1.76 27.22
C LEU A 104 -10.66 1.52 25.80
N VAL A 105 -9.79 1.60 24.79
CA VAL A 105 -10.13 1.38 23.37
C VAL A 105 -9.96 -0.10 22.98
N LEU A 106 -9.50 -0.95 23.89
CA LEU A 106 -9.21 -2.37 23.62
C LEU A 106 -10.38 -3.29 23.99
N PRO A 107 -10.65 -4.37 23.23
CA PRO A 107 -9.97 -4.75 21.98
C PRO A 107 -10.31 -3.79 20.85
N PHE A 108 -9.28 -3.37 20.11
CA PHE A 108 -9.46 -2.42 19.01
C PHE A 108 -10.20 -3.09 17.84
N GLY A 109 -10.92 -2.27 17.07
CA GLY A 109 -11.65 -2.69 15.88
C GLY A 109 -12.17 -1.49 15.11
N LEU A 110 -12.93 -1.74 14.03
CA LEU A 110 -13.63 -0.67 13.33
C LEU A 110 -14.71 -0.09 14.25
N PRO A 111 -14.71 1.23 14.51
CA PRO A 111 -15.74 1.85 15.35
C PRO A 111 -17.13 1.62 14.75
N ALA A 112 -18.09 1.17 15.57
CA ALA A 112 -19.45 0.91 15.08
C ALA A 112 -20.16 2.16 14.52
N TYR A 113 -19.74 3.35 14.96
CA TYR A 113 -20.24 4.64 14.48
C TYR A 113 -19.45 5.18 13.27
N ALA A 114 -18.40 4.50 12.81
CA ALA A 114 -17.71 4.89 11.60
C ALA A 114 -18.68 4.71 10.42
N ALA A 115 -19.34 5.81 10.05
CA ALA A 115 -20.17 5.87 8.87
C ALA A 115 -19.37 5.41 7.65
N ASP A 116 -20.07 4.91 6.63
CA ASP A 116 -19.43 4.53 5.37
C ASP A 116 -18.64 5.70 4.79
N PRO A 117 -17.51 5.44 4.11
CA PRO A 117 -16.68 6.51 3.59
C PRO A 117 -17.48 7.37 2.60
N PRO A 118 -17.45 8.70 2.74
CA PRO A 118 -18.12 9.60 1.81
C PRO A 118 -17.50 9.49 0.41
N ALA A 119 -18.33 9.64 -0.63
CA ALA A 119 -17.86 9.61 -2.00
C ALA A 119 -16.84 10.75 -2.24
N GLY A 120 -15.61 10.38 -2.61
CA GLY A 120 -14.54 11.33 -2.92
C GLY A 120 -13.68 11.83 -1.74
N ASP A 121 -14.04 11.55 -0.48
CA ASP A 121 -13.27 11.98 0.70
C ASP A 121 -12.81 10.80 1.58
N ALA A 122 -12.21 9.80 0.93
CA ALA A 122 -11.68 8.61 1.60
C ALA A 122 -10.41 8.89 2.43
N TYR A 123 -9.62 9.91 2.07
CA TYR A 123 -8.35 10.24 2.75
C TYR A 123 -8.56 10.69 4.19
N LEU A 124 -9.38 11.73 4.41
CA LEU A 124 -9.64 12.26 5.76
C LEU A 124 -10.45 11.28 6.61
N TRP A 125 -11.41 10.59 5.99
CA TRP A 125 -12.17 9.54 6.65
C TRP A 125 -11.26 8.45 7.23
N LEU A 126 -10.29 7.96 6.44
CA LEU A 126 -9.35 6.93 6.89
C LEU A 126 -8.49 7.41 8.08
N LEU A 127 -7.99 8.64 8.02
CA LEU A 127 -7.24 9.23 9.15
C LEU A 127 -8.10 9.32 10.42
N GLY A 128 -9.38 9.67 10.29
CA GLY A 128 -10.34 9.71 11.41
C GLY A 128 -10.59 8.33 12.01
N VAL A 129 -10.81 7.31 11.17
CA VAL A 129 -11.00 5.92 11.62
C VAL A 129 -9.77 5.39 12.36
N LEU A 130 -8.56 5.68 11.84
CA LEU A 130 -7.30 5.32 12.48
C LEU A 130 -7.13 6.04 13.84
N ALA A 131 -7.40 7.34 13.89
CA ALA A 131 -7.28 8.15 15.11
C ALA A 131 -8.15 7.61 16.25
N VAL A 132 -9.38 7.25 15.94
CA VAL A 132 -10.33 6.68 16.91
C VAL A 132 -10.00 5.23 17.25
N GLY A 133 -9.84 4.38 16.22
CA GLY A 133 -9.82 2.94 16.42
C GLY A 133 -8.51 2.40 16.97
N VAL A 134 -7.38 3.06 16.72
CA VAL A 134 -6.05 2.58 17.14
C VAL A 134 -5.09 3.70 17.58
N GLY A 135 -5.49 4.97 17.47
CA GLY A 135 -4.61 6.11 17.74
C GLY A 135 -4.08 6.16 19.17
N ALA A 136 -4.96 6.02 20.16
CA ALA A 136 -4.56 6.04 21.58
C ALA A 136 -3.55 4.93 21.94
N PRO A 137 -3.79 3.64 21.64
CA PRO A 137 -2.80 2.59 21.91
C PRO A 137 -1.51 2.78 21.12
N PHE A 138 -1.56 3.17 19.84
CA PHE A 138 -0.35 3.41 19.05
C PHE A 138 0.49 4.57 19.60
N PHE A 139 -0.15 5.67 20.00
CA PHE A 139 0.52 6.84 20.60
C PHE A 139 1.21 6.46 21.92
N ALA A 140 0.53 5.71 22.79
CA ALA A 140 1.11 5.25 24.05
C ALA A 140 2.33 4.34 23.83
N LEU A 141 2.25 3.41 22.88
CA LEU A 141 3.38 2.54 22.51
C LEU A 141 4.56 3.32 21.92
N SER A 142 4.29 4.35 21.12
CA SER A 142 5.32 5.18 20.48
C SER A 142 6.23 5.88 21.50
N GLY A 143 5.71 6.24 22.68
CA GLY A 143 6.50 6.83 23.76
C GLY A 143 7.38 5.83 24.53
N ASN A 144 7.11 4.52 24.46
CA ASN A 144 7.79 3.53 25.30
C ASN A 144 9.30 3.46 25.06
N ALA A 145 9.72 3.42 23.78
CA ALA A 145 11.12 3.27 23.44
C ALA A 145 12.02 4.36 24.03
N PRO A 146 11.76 5.67 23.78
CA PRO A 146 12.55 6.73 24.39
C PRO A 146 12.42 6.80 25.92
N LEU A 147 11.23 6.53 26.49
CA LEU A 147 11.03 6.59 27.94
C LEU A 147 11.77 5.47 28.68
N LEU A 148 11.66 4.22 28.23
CA LEU A 148 12.33 3.09 28.86
C LEU A 148 13.85 3.22 28.77
N GLN A 149 14.39 3.72 27.65
CA GLN A 149 15.83 4.01 27.54
C GLN A 149 16.27 5.13 28.48
N ALA A 150 15.47 6.21 28.61
CA ALA A 150 15.76 7.30 29.53
C ALA A 150 15.71 6.85 31.00
N TRP A 151 14.78 5.97 31.36
CA TRP A 151 14.70 5.40 32.70
C TRP A 151 15.87 4.45 32.98
N PHE A 152 16.27 3.62 32.01
CA PHE A 152 17.43 2.73 32.14
C PHE A 152 18.74 3.51 32.32
N ALA A 153 18.92 4.62 31.59
CA ALA A 153 20.10 5.47 31.69
C ALA A 153 20.27 6.12 33.08
N ARG A 154 19.19 6.21 33.86
CA ARG A 154 19.21 6.70 35.25
C ARG A 154 19.44 5.59 36.27
N THR A 155 19.77 4.38 35.81
CA THR A 155 20.12 3.27 36.69
C THR A 155 21.65 3.15 36.89
N GLY A 156 22.09 2.50 37.96
CA GLY A 156 23.49 2.11 38.23
C GLY A 156 23.96 0.90 37.43
N HIS A 157 23.27 0.53 36.33
CA HIS A 157 23.71 -0.54 35.45
C HIS A 157 25.02 -0.14 34.73
N ARG A 158 25.93 -1.11 34.49
CA ARG A 158 27.24 -0.83 33.87
C ARG A 158 27.14 -0.23 32.46
N GLN A 159 26.08 -0.56 31.75
CA GLN A 159 25.77 -0.06 30.41
C GLN A 159 24.74 1.10 30.42
N ALA A 160 24.41 1.67 31.59
CA ALA A 160 23.46 2.78 31.66
C ALA A 160 23.98 4.05 30.96
N ALA A 161 25.30 4.21 30.86
CA ALA A 161 25.93 5.31 30.12
C ALA A 161 25.70 5.23 28.60
N ASP A 162 25.36 4.06 28.06
CA ASP A 162 25.14 3.83 26.62
C ASP A 162 24.02 2.80 26.39
N PRO A 163 22.74 3.17 26.55
CA PRO A 163 21.61 2.25 26.45
C PRO A 163 21.30 1.80 25.01
N TYR A 164 22.08 2.20 24.01
CA TYR A 164 21.80 1.93 22.59
C TYR A 164 21.78 0.46 22.23
N PHE A 165 22.44 -0.40 23.00
CA PHE A 165 22.35 -1.85 22.79
C PHE A 165 20.91 -2.37 22.96
N LEU A 166 20.06 -1.69 23.76
CA LEU A 166 18.63 -1.99 23.91
C LEU A 166 17.83 -1.71 22.62
N TYR A 167 18.35 -0.85 21.74
CA TYR A 167 17.79 -0.64 20.41
C TYR A 167 17.84 -1.92 19.57
N GLY A 168 18.79 -2.83 19.85
CA GLY A 168 18.85 -4.16 19.26
C GLY A 168 17.62 -5.02 19.59
N ALA A 169 17.16 -5.00 20.84
CA ALA A 169 15.95 -5.71 21.26
C ALA A 169 14.69 -5.14 20.58
N SER A 170 14.57 -3.81 20.49
CA SER A 170 13.49 -3.15 19.76
C SER A 170 13.50 -3.54 18.27
N ASN A 171 14.65 -3.46 17.60
CA ASN A 171 14.79 -3.81 16.19
C ASN A 171 14.44 -5.28 15.89
N LEU A 172 14.85 -6.20 16.78
CA LEU A 172 14.49 -7.61 16.69
C LEU A 172 12.98 -7.80 16.81
N GLY A 173 12.33 -7.15 17.79
CA GLY A 173 10.88 -7.19 17.97
C GLY A 173 10.13 -6.66 16.73
N SER A 174 10.58 -5.54 16.16
CA SER A 174 10.01 -4.96 14.94
C SER A 174 10.13 -5.91 13.74
N LEU A 175 11.31 -6.47 13.49
CA LEU A 175 11.53 -7.37 12.36
C LEU A 175 10.73 -8.67 12.50
N ILE A 176 10.67 -9.25 13.69
CA ILE A 176 9.85 -10.45 13.95
C ILE A 176 8.38 -10.13 13.71
N ALA A 177 7.86 -9.02 14.21
CA ALA A 177 6.46 -8.62 14.00
C ALA A 177 6.13 -8.50 12.50
N LEU A 178 6.99 -7.82 11.75
CA LEU A 178 6.82 -7.62 10.32
C LEU A 178 6.87 -8.94 9.55
N LEU A 179 7.90 -9.76 9.75
CA LEU A 179 8.07 -11.00 8.98
C LEU A 179 7.07 -12.10 9.38
N ALA A 180 6.71 -12.18 10.67
CA ALA A 180 5.76 -13.17 11.14
C ALA A 180 4.32 -12.86 10.70
N TYR A 181 3.98 -11.58 10.46
CA TYR A 181 2.60 -11.22 10.13
C TYR A 181 2.08 -11.92 8.86
N PRO A 182 2.67 -11.75 7.66
CA PRO A 182 2.15 -12.38 6.45
C PRO A 182 2.39 -13.89 6.36
N VAL A 183 3.39 -14.43 7.08
CA VAL A 183 3.79 -15.85 6.97
C VAL A 183 3.11 -16.73 8.02
N LEU A 184 2.89 -16.22 9.23
CA LEU A 184 2.37 -17.00 10.35
C LEU A 184 1.02 -16.47 10.83
N VAL A 185 0.88 -15.17 11.09
CA VAL A 185 -0.30 -14.60 11.73
C VAL A 185 -1.50 -14.56 10.78
N GLU A 186 -1.34 -13.92 9.62
CA GLU A 186 -2.39 -13.73 8.63
C GLU A 186 -2.96 -15.04 8.07
N PRO A 187 -2.16 -16.06 7.70
CA PRO A 187 -2.69 -17.32 7.15
C PRO A 187 -3.37 -18.21 8.19
N THR A 188 -3.18 -17.99 9.49
CA THR A 188 -3.67 -18.90 10.54
C THR A 188 -4.76 -18.31 11.42
N LEU A 189 -4.71 -17.01 11.71
CA LEU A 189 -5.58 -16.33 12.67
C LEU A 189 -6.52 -15.33 11.99
N GLY A 190 -7.78 -15.32 12.41
CA GLY A 190 -8.72 -14.25 12.06
C GLY A 190 -8.48 -12.95 12.83
N LEU A 191 -8.90 -11.82 12.26
CA LEU A 191 -8.66 -10.46 12.77
C LEU A 191 -9.16 -10.25 14.20
N ALA A 192 -10.30 -10.83 14.58
CA ALA A 192 -10.84 -10.74 15.93
C ALA A 192 -9.93 -11.44 16.96
N THR A 193 -9.35 -12.58 16.60
CA THR A 193 -8.39 -13.29 17.45
C THR A 193 -7.07 -12.52 17.53
N GLN A 194 -6.62 -11.94 16.41
CA GLN A 194 -5.43 -11.08 16.41
C GLN A 194 -5.60 -9.88 17.35
N SER A 195 -6.74 -9.18 17.33
CA SER A 195 -7.05 -8.06 18.22
C SER A 195 -7.06 -8.46 19.71
N ARG A 196 -7.67 -9.61 20.04
CA ARG A 196 -7.68 -10.14 21.41
C ARG A 196 -6.29 -10.51 21.93
N LEU A 197 -5.49 -11.22 21.12
CA LEU A 197 -4.12 -11.58 21.48
C LEU A 197 -3.24 -10.34 21.65
N TRP A 198 -3.40 -9.36 20.77
CA TRP A 198 -2.70 -8.09 20.87
C TRP A 198 -3.10 -7.34 22.14
N THR A 199 -4.39 -7.36 22.51
CA THR A 199 -4.90 -6.76 23.76
C THR A 199 -4.28 -7.40 24.99
N ALA A 200 -4.22 -8.74 25.05
CA ALA A 200 -3.57 -9.44 26.15
C ALA A 200 -2.08 -9.08 26.25
N ALA A 201 -1.38 -9.01 25.12
CA ALA A 201 0.01 -8.60 25.05
C ALA A 201 0.23 -7.12 25.44
N PHE A 202 -0.72 -6.23 25.13
CA PHE A 202 -0.68 -4.83 25.55
C PHE A 202 -0.82 -4.69 27.08
N VAL A 203 -1.73 -5.45 27.70
CA VAL A 203 -1.86 -5.48 29.17
C VAL A 203 -0.57 -6.01 29.81
N LEU A 204 -0.01 -7.10 29.28
CA LEU A 204 1.28 -7.63 29.73
C LEU A 204 2.38 -6.57 29.63
N LEU A 205 2.46 -5.86 28.50
CA LEU A 205 3.41 -4.77 28.32
C LEU A 205 3.19 -3.65 29.36
N GLY A 206 1.96 -3.27 29.63
CA GLY A 206 1.65 -2.28 30.67
C GLY A 206 2.19 -2.68 32.04
N LEU A 207 2.05 -3.96 32.41
CA LEU A 207 2.65 -4.51 33.63
C LEU A 207 4.19 -4.45 33.58
N MET A 208 4.81 -4.83 32.46
CA MET A 208 6.27 -4.78 32.30
C MET A 208 6.81 -3.35 32.38
N VAL A 209 6.13 -2.38 31.76
CA VAL A 209 6.48 -0.96 31.86
C VAL A 209 6.33 -0.46 33.29
N GLY A 210 5.27 -0.89 34.00
CA GLY A 210 5.10 -0.61 35.43
C GLY A 210 6.25 -1.16 36.29
N VAL A 211 6.71 -2.38 36.00
CA VAL A 211 7.90 -2.99 36.64
C VAL A 211 9.16 -2.17 36.36
N CYS A 212 9.42 -1.78 35.10
CA CYS A 212 10.56 -0.93 34.74
C CYS A 212 10.51 0.42 35.47
N GLY A 213 9.33 1.05 35.55
CA GLY A 213 9.11 2.29 36.30
C GLY A 213 9.42 2.11 37.79
N ALA A 214 8.90 1.07 38.43
CA ALA A 214 9.15 0.79 39.84
C ALA A 214 10.64 0.54 40.15
N LEU A 215 11.34 -0.20 39.28
CA LEU A 215 12.79 -0.44 39.40
C LEU A 215 13.59 0.86 39.25
N ALA A 216 13.23 1.71 38.29
CA ALA A 216 13.89 3.01 38.09
C ALA A 216 13.70 3.95 39.30
N LEU A 217 12.49 3.98 39.88
CA LEU A 217 12.19 4.76 41.09
C LEU A 217 12.95 4.24 42.32
N ALA A 218 13.03 2.91 42.47
CA ALA A 218 13.72 2.28 43.59
C ALA A 218 15.23 2.61 43.62
N GLN A 219 15.87 2.72 42.46
CA GLN A 219 17.27 3.14 42.36
C GLN A 219 17.50 4.63 42.62
N GLN A 220 16.59 5.50 42.15
CA GLN A 220 16.72 6.95 42.40
C GLN A 220 16.65 7.29 43.89
N ALA A 221 15.87 6.52 44.66
CA ALA A 221 15.76 6.68 46.10
C ALA A 221 17.04 6.31 46.89
N GLU A 222 18.00 5.60 46.29
CA GLU A 222 19.27 5.23 46.95
C GLU A 222 20.37 6.29 46.80
N GLY A 223 20.12 7.38 46.07
CA GLY A 223 21.05 8.51 46.00
C GLY A 223 22.43 8.13 45.45
N SER A 224 22.49 7.72 44.18
CA SER A 224 23.79 7.55 43.51
C SER A 224 24.39 8.94 43.20
N PRO A 225 25.69 9.17 43.47
CA PRO A 225 26.32 10.45 43.24
C PRO A 225 26.24 10.80 41.76
N ALA A 226 25.84 12.04 41.46
CA ALA A 226 25.97 12.62 40.14
C ALA A 226 27.45 12.56 39.74
N GLY A 227 27.81 11.55 38.96
CA GLY A 227 29.16 11.34 38.47
C GLY A 227 29.59 12.50 37.59
N GLU A 228 30.68 13.13 38.01
CA GLU A 228 31.42 14.17 37.31
C GLU A 228 31.72 13.75 35.87
N GLY A 229 31.16 14.54 34.96
CA GLY A 229 31.28 14.38 33.53
C GLY A 229 30.34 15.38 32.89
N ALA A 230 30.48 16.66 33.28
CA ALA A 230 29.75 17.76 32.68
C ALA A 230 30.01 17.71 31.18
N GLN A 231 29.07 17.12 30.43
CA GLN A 231 29.12 17.18 28.99
C GLN A 231 29.08 18.66 28.60
N PRO A 232 29.90 19.08 27.62
CA PRO A 232 29.94 20.47 27.21
C PRO A 232 28.54 20.99 26.91
N ALA A 233 28.29 22.24 27.27
CA ALA A 233 26.99 22.89 27.13
C ALA A 233 26.40 22.64 25.73
N TRP A 234 25.15 22.20 25.68
CA TRP A 234 24.45 21.91 24.43
C TRP A 234 24.34 23.19 23.58
N THR A 235 24.93 23.15 22.39
CA THR A 235 24.73 24.16 21.34
C THR A 235 23.68 23.62 20.36
N PRO A 236 22.55 24.31 20.15
CA PRO A 236 21.55 23.91 19.17
C PRO A 236 22.17 23.75 17.79
N ALA A 237 21.76 22.72 17.05
CA ALA A 237 22.25 22.50 15.71
C ALA A 237 21.89 23.67 14.78
N ALA A 238 22.75 23.95 13.81
CA ALA A 238 22.48 25.00 12.83
C ALA A 238 21.28 24.60 11.95
N TRP A 239 20.50 25.59 11.47
CA TRP A 239 19.37 25.31 10.59
C TRP A 239 19.74 24.51 9.34
N SER A 240 20.96 24.71 8.81
CA SER A 240 21.44 23.93 7.66
C SER A 240 21.65 22.44 7.98
N GLU A 241 21.98 22.10 9.22
CA GLU A 241 22.13 20.71 9.68
C GLU A 241 20.76 20.07 9.90
N LYS A 242 19.84 20.81 10.54
CA LYS A 242 18.44 20.41 10.76
C LYS A 242 17.74 20.10 9.44
N LEU A 243 17.89 20.98 8.45
CA LEU A 243 17.32 20.79 7.11
C LEU A 243 17.96 19.61 6.39
N ALA A 244 19.27 19.36 6.59
CA ALA A 244 19.93 18.18 6.03
C ALA A 244 19.38 16.88 6.66
N TRP A 245 19.22 16.83 7.98
CA TRP A 245 18.62 15.67 8.66
C TRP A 245 17.19 15.42 8.20
N LEU A 246 16.39 16.48 8.12
CA LEU A 246 15.02 16.42 7.64
C LEU A 246 14.96 15.87 6.20
N ALA A 247 15.76 16.41 5.28
CA ALA A 247 15.76 15.99 3.89
C ALA A 247 16.24 14.54 3.72
N LEU A 248 17.32 14.15 4.40
CA LEU A 248 17.87 12.79 4.34
C LEU A 248 16.94 11.74 4.96
N ALA A 249 16.03 12.14 5.85
CA ALA A 249 14.99 11.25 6.38
C ALA A 249 13.71 11.26 5.50
N ALA A 250 13.37 12.40 4.91
CA ALA A 250 12.17 12.55 4.08
C ALA A 250 12.24 11.76 2.77
N VAL A 251 13.38 11.77 2.08
CA VAL A 251 13.55 11.06 0.80
C VAL A 251 13.32 9.55 0.94
N PRO A 252 13.99 8.81 1.84
CA PRO A 252 13.78 7.37 1.96
C PRO A 252 12.40 7.01 2.54
N SER A 253 11.83 7.85 3.41
CA SER A 253 10.45 7.67 3.90
C SER A 253 9.41 7.84 2.79
N GLY A 254 9.57 8.87 1.95
CA GLY A 254 8.74 9.04 0.76
C GLY A 254 8.91 7.88 -0.23
N LEU A 255 10.15 7.42 -0.45
CA LEU A 255 10.44 6.27 -1.32
C LEU A 255 9.74 5.01 -0.83
N LEU A 256 9.77 4.77 0.49
CA LEU A 256 9.06 3.64 1.10
C LEU A 256 7.57 3.66 0.70
N VAL A 257 6.90 4.80 0.86
CA VAL A 257 5.46 4.93 0.54
C VAL A 257 5.20 4.88 -0.97
N ALA A 258 5.97 5.60 -1.76
CA ALA A 258 5.82 5.68 -3.22
C ALA A 258 6.06 4.33 -3.90
N PHE A 259 7.15 3.65 -3.54
CA PHE A 259 7.49 2.34 -4.10
C PHE A 259 6.49 1.26 -3.67
N THR A 260 6.06 1.28 -2.40
CA THR A 260 5.01 0.35 -1.95
C THR A 260 3.72 0.56 -2.73
N SER A 261 3.33 1.81 -2.98
CA SER A 261 2.15 2.13 -3.79
C SER A 261 2.30 1.62 -5.23
N TYR A 262 3.48 1.79 -5.85
CA TYR A 262 3.78 1.28 -7.18
C TYR A 262 3.62 -0.25 -7.28
N VAL A 263 4.23 -1.01 -6.35
CA VAL A 263 4.18 -2.48 -6.36
C VAL A 263 2.77 -3.01 -6.07
N THR A 264 2.09 -2.41 -5.08
CA THR A 264 0.77 -2.88 -4.63
C THR A 264 -0.36 -2.53 -5.60
N THR A 265 -0.17 -1.51 -6.44
CA THR A 265 -1.14 -1.16 -7.48
C THR A 265 -1.37 -2.30 -8.46
N ASP A 266 -0.36 -3.11 -8.79
CA ASP A 266 -0.47 -4.11 -9.86
C ASP A 266 -0.66 -5.57 -9.40
N ILE A 267 -0.22 -5.92 -8.19
CA ILE A 267 -0.36 -7.30 -7.69
C ILE A 267 -1.63 -7.46 -6.85
N ALA A 268 -1.66 -6.76 -5.72
CA ALA A 268 -2.74 -6.71 -4.75
C ALA A 268 -2.38 -5.69 -3.66
N SER A 269 -3.38 -5.06 -3.04
CA SER A 269 -3.18 -4.35 -1.79
C SER A 269 -3.33 -5.34 -0.64
N ALA A 270 -2.21 -5.84 -0.12
CA ALA A 270 -2.20 -6.81 0.97
C ALA A 270 -0.98 -6.67 1.89
N PRO A 271 -1.11 -7.01 3.19
CA PRO A 271 -0.03 -6.87 4.17
C PRO A 271 1.31 -7.46 3.76
N PHE A 272 1.32 -8.62 3.10
CA PHE A 272 2.58 -9.24 2.67
C PHE A 272 3.40 -8.37 1.72
N LEU A 273 2.77 -7.53 0.88
CA LEU A 273 3.48 -6.60 -0.02
C LEU A 273 3.86 -5.31 0.69
N TRP A 274 3.03 -4.85 1.62
CA TRP A 274 3.26 -3.64 2.41
C TRP A 274 4.47 -3.77 3.33
N VAL A 275 4.61 -4.94 3.95
CA VAL A 275 5.59 -5.18 4.99
C VAL A 275 7.01 -5.35 4.43
N ILE A 276 7.17 -5.85 3.20
CA ILE A 276 8.51 -6.08 2.62
C ILE A 276 9.32 -4.77 2.50
N PRO A 277 8.81 -3.69 1.85
CA PRO A 277 9.51 -2.41 1.82
C PRO A 277 9.79 -1.84 3.22
N LEU A 278 8.84 -1.97 4.16
CA LEU A 278 9.03 -1.49 5.53
C LEU A 278 10.12 -2.27 6.26
N ALA A 279 10.19 -3.59 6.10
CA ALA A 279 11.24 -4.43 6.68
C ALA A 279 12.62 -4.09 6.08
N ILE A 280 12.69 -3.85 4.76
CA ILE A 280 13.91 -3.37 4.09
C ILE A 280 14.34 -2.03 4.69
N TYR A 281 13.41 -1.08 4.82
CA TYR A 281 13.66 0.23 5.41
C TYR A 281 14.24 0.12 6.83
N LEU A 282 13.63 -0.66 7.72
CA LEU A 282 14.15 -0.86 9.08
C LEU A 282 15.49 -1.59 9.11
N THR A 283 15.69 -2.56 8.21
CA THR A 283 16.97 -3.28 8.09
C THR A 283 18.12 -2.32 7.78
N THR A 284 17.90 -1.30 6.96
CA THR A 284 18.95 -0.31 6.69
C THR A 284 19.40 0.44 7.94
N PHE A 285 18.48 0.79 8.86
CA PHE A 285 18.83 1.37 10.16
C PHE A 285 19.72 0.43 10.97
N ILE A 286 19.36 -0.86 11.03
CA ILE A 286 20.14 -1.90 11.73
C ILE A 286 21.56 -2.05 11.15
N LEU A 287 21.69 -1.98 9.82
CA LEU A 287 22.97 -2.15 9.13
C LEU A 287 23.88 -0.93 9.25
N VAL A 288 23.30 0.28 9.34
CA VAL A 288 24.03 1.54 9.33
C VAL A 288 24.37 2.05 10.73
N PHE A 289 23.44 1.97 11.69
CA PHE A 289 23.62 2.54 13.03
C PHE A 289 24.43 1.60 13.94
N ARG A 290 25.73 1.47 13.63
CA ARG A 290 26.73 0.70 14.36
C ARG A 290 28.14 1.28 14.14
N ASP A 291 29.08 1.04 15.05
CA ASP A 291 30.43 1.63 14.99
C ASP A 291 31.19 1.28 13.71
N GLN A 292 31.02 0.06 13.21
CA GLN A 292 31.55 -0.38 11.92
C GLN A 292 30.40 -0.73 10.96
N PRO A 293 30.17 0.04 9.89
CA PRO A 293 29.06 -0.22 8.98
C PRO A 293 29.23 -1.58 8.32
N ALA A 294 28.16 -2.38 8.31
CA ALA A 294 28.20 -3.74 7.73
C ALA A 294 28.49 -3.73 6.22
N ILE A 295 28.10 -2.65 5.53
CA ILE A 295 28.30 -2.46 4.10
C ILE A 295 29.10 -1.16 3.88
N PRO A 296 30.27 -1.22 3.21
CA PRO A 296 31.03 -0.03 2.87
C PRO A 296 30.24 0.94 1.98
N HIS A 297 30.46 2.25 2.15
CA HIS A 297 29.68 3.26 1.42
C HIS A 297 30.02 3.35 -0.07
N ARG A 298 31.28 3.12 -0.45
CA ARG A 298 31.76 3.22 -1.86
C ARG A 298 30.98 2.36 -2.87
N PRO A 299 30.78 1.04 -2.66
CA PRO A 299 30.01 0.23 -3.61
C PRO A 299 28.56 0.70 -3.76
N LEU A 300 27.93 1.16 -2.67
CA LEU A 300 26.58 1.72 -2.72
C LEU A 300 26.53 2.94 -3.65
N LEU A 301 27.51 3.85 -3.54
CA LEU A 301 27.60 5.02 -4.40
C LEU A 301 27.85 4.68 -5.88
N LEU A 302 28.58 3.59 -6.17
CA LEU A 302 28.81 3.15 -7.55
C LEU A 302 27.55 2.54 -8.19
N VAL A 303 26.83 1.73 -7.42
CA VAL A 303 25.68 0.96 -7.94
C VAL A 303 24.38 1.77 -7.95
N GLN A 304 24.24 2.78 -7.08
CA GLN A 304 23.02 3.59 -6.98
C GLN A 304 22.53 4.19 -8.33
N PRO A 305 23.32 4.94 -9.11
CA PRO A 305 22.83 5.52 -10.37
C PRO A 305 22.49 4.47 -11.42
N LEU A 306 23.19 3.33 -11.44
CA LEU A 306 22.87 2.20 -12.30
C LEU A 306 21.47 1.66 -11.98
N LEU A 307 21.19 1.38 -10.70
CA LEU A 307 19.89 0.87 -10.27
C LEU A 307 18.76 1.87 -10.50
N VAL A 308 19.00 3.16 -10.28
CA VAL A 308 18.04 4.22 -10.62
C VAL A 308 17.76 4.23 -12.14
N GLY A 309 18.80 4.17 -12.97
CA GLY A 309 18.66 4.10 -14.43
C GLY A 309 17.87 2.88 -14.91
N VAL A 310 18.19 1.68 -14.42
CA VAL A 310 17.47 0.44 -14.76
C VAL A 310 16.01 0.48 -14.28
N THR A 311 15.76 1.03 -13.10
CA THR A 311 14.39 1.18 -12.57
C THR A 311 13.56 2.10 -13.45
N VAL A 312 14.10 3.27 -13.81
CA VAL A 312 13.40 4.25 -14.66
C VAL A 312 13.25 3.74 -16.10
N LEU A 313 14.21 2.96 -16.60
CA LEU A 313 14.07 2.23 -17.85
C LEU A 313 12.93 1.20 -17.77
N GLY A 314 12.77 0.52 -16.63
CA GLY A 314 11.65 -0.40 -16.41
C GLY A 314 10.31 0.31 -16.51
N LEU A 315 10.21 1.50 -15.92
CA LEU A 315 9.01 2.33 -15.94
C LEU A 315 8.64 2.83 -17.35
N SER A 316 9.59 2.92 -18.28
CA SER A 316 9.33 3.36 -19.66
C SER A 316 8.99 2.24 -20.62
N VAL A 317 9.16 0.98 -20.20
CA VAL A 317 8.77 -0.20 -20.97
C VAL A 317 7.34 -0.58 -20.60
N SER A 318 6.47 -0.72 -21.59
CA SER A 318 5.07 -1.06 -21.37
C SER A 318 4.83 -2.55 -21.11
N GLY A 319 3.74 -2.83 -20.41
CA GLY A 319 3.30 -4.19 -20.08
C GLY A 319 4.11 -4.85 -18.96
N ASN A 320 3.94 -6.17 -18.83
CA ASN A 320 4.49 -6.94 -17.71
C ASN A 320 6.02 -6.93 -17.64
N THR A 321 6.71 -6.91 -18.79
CA THR A 321 8.18 -6.93 -18.83
C THR A 321 8.78 -5.69 -18.16
N GLY A 322 8.26 -4.50 -18.47
CA GLY A 322 8.73 -3.26 -17.86
C GLY A 322 8.40 -3.20 -16.37
N TRP A 323 7.19 -3.63 -15.99
CA TRP A 323 6.79 -3.71 -14.59
C TRP A 323 7.68 -4.64 -13.75
N VAL A 324 8.02 -5.84 -14.25
CA VAL A 324 8.95 -6.77 -13.58
C VAL A 324 10.33 -6.13 -13.43
N MET A 325 10.84 -5.53 -14.50
CA MET A 325 12.16 -4.87 -14.49
C MET A 325 12.20 -3.73 -13.46
N ALA A 326 11.21 -2.84 -13.49
CA ALA A 326 11.09 -1.72 -12.55
C ALA A 326 10.90 -2.20 -11.10
N THR A 327 10.15 -3.27 -10.88
CA THR A 327 9.91 -3.80 -9.53
C THR A 327 11.18 -4.42 -8.95
N LEU A 328 11.86 -5.30 -9.69
CA LEU A 328 13.07 -5.98 -9.22
C LEU A 328 14.23 -4.99 -9.02
N ALA A 329 14.49 -4.12 -10.01
CA ALA A 329 15.49 -3.08 -9.88
C ALA A 329 15.09 -2.06 -8.81
N GLY A 330 13.80 -1.77 -8.67
CA GLY A 330 13.23 -0.84 -7.69
C GLY A 330 13.46 -1.28 -6.25
N PHE A 331 13.33 -2.57 -5.92
CA PHE A 331 13.68 -3.08 -4.58
C PHE A 331 15.16 -2.83 -4.25
N ALA A 332 16.05 -3.11 -5.20
CA ALA A 332 17.48 -2.86 -5.03
C ALA A 332 17.79 -1.35 -4.97
N ALA A 333 17.19 -0.55 -5.84
CA ALA A 333 17.35 0.90 -5.88
C ALA A 333 16.86 1.55 -4.59
N PHE A 334 15.71 1.12 -4.08
CA PHE A 334 15.14 1.55 -2.81
C PHE A 334 16.06 1.21 -1.64
N PHE A 335 16.54 -0.03 -1.56
CA PHE A 335 17.50 -0.43 -0.52
C PHE A 335 18.78 0.41 -0.56
N VAL A 336 19.40 0.55 -1.74
CA VAL A 336 20.66 1.30 -1.90
C VAL A 336 20.46 2.79 -1.63
N ALA A 337 19.40 3.41 -2.16
CA ALA A 337 19.10 4.82 -1.91
C ALA A 337 18.85 5.09 -0.41
N THR A 338 18.10 4.20 0.25
CA THR A 338 17.83 4.29 1.69
C THR A 338 19.11 4.11 2.51
N MET A 339 19.95 3.13 2.17
CA MET A 339 21.26 2.92 2.81
C MET A 339 22.18 4.15 2.68
N VAL A 340 22.24 4.78 1.51
CA VAL A 340 23.02 6.02 1.29
C VAL A 340 22.50 7.15 2.17
N CYS A 341 21.19 7.39 2.19
CA CYS A 341 20.57 8.44 3.00
C CYS A 341 20.79 8.19 4.50
N HIS A 342 20.54 6.98 4.99
CA HIS A 342 20.74 6.62 6.39
C HIS A 342 22.21 6.67 6.79
N LYS A 343 23.15 6.32 5.91
CA LYS A 343 24.58 6.46 6.18
C LYS A 343 24.99 7.92 6.34
N GLN A 344 24.47 8.81 5.50
CA GLN A 344 24.70 10.25 5.65
C GLN A 344 24.07 10.78 6.95
N LEU A 345 22.86 10.34 7.33
CA LEU A 345 22.26 10.68 8.62
C LEU A 345 23.14 10.24 9.79
N TYR A 346 23.65 9.02 9.74
CA TYR A 346 24.55 8.50 10.76
C TYR A 346 25.83 9.33 10.84
N ASP A 347 26.43 9.71 9.71
CA ASP A 347 27.66 10.51 9.69
C ASP A 347 27.45 11.95 10.18
N LEU A 348 26.25 12.51 9.97
CA LEU A 348 25.87 13.85 10.41
C LEU A 348 25.27 13.89 11.83
N ARG A 349 25.17 12.75 12.52
CA ARG A 349 24.55 12.70 13.85
C ARG A 349 25.35 13.54 14.86
N PRO A 350 24.70 14.33 15.72
CA PRO A 350 25.39 15.12 16.73
C PRO A 350 25.92 14.24 17.86
N ARG A 351 26.75 14.81 18.73
CA ARG A 351 27.16 14.19 20.00
C ARG A 351 25.94 13.96 20.90
N ALA A 352 26.10 13.12 21.93
CA ALA A 352 25.01 12.67 22.81
C ALA A 352 24.10 13.81 23.35
N SER A 353 24.66 15.00 23.59
CA SER A 353 23.92 16.18 24.06
C SER A 353 22.88 16.74 23.07
N GLY A 354 23.00 16.49 21.77
CA GLY A 354 22.06 16.95 20.72
C GLY A 354 21.14 15.86 20.15
N LEU A 355 21.15 14.67 20.74
CA LEU A 355 20.54 13.47 20.17
C LEU A 355 19.00 13.54 20.07
N THR A 356 18.36 14.12 21.08
CA THR A 356 16.89 14.26 21.12
C THR A 356 16.39 15.18 20.01
N GLU A 357 17.10 16.28 19.77
CA GLU A 357 16.84 17.19 18.63
C GLU A 357 17.02 16.46 17.30
N PHE A 358 18.09 15.66 17.14
CA PHE A 358 18.33 14.88 15.93
C PHE A 358 17.19 13.90 15.60
N TYR A 359 16.73 13.11 16.58
CA TYR A 359 15.62 12.18 16.36
C TYR A 359 14.29 12.88 16.07
N LEU A 360 14.07 14.06 16.65
CA LEU A 360 12.90 14.87 16.38
C LEU A 360 12.86 15.33 14.91
N TRP A 361 13.97 15.87 14.39
CA TRP A 361 14.06 16.29 12.99
C TRP A 361 14.03 15.11 12.01
N MET A 362 14.62 13.97 12.37
CA MET A 362 14.57 12.75 11.57
C MET A 362 13.13 12.22 11.45
N SER A 363 12.40 12.13 12.58
CA SER A 363 11.02 11.65 12.58
C SER A 363 10.08 12.63 11.85
N LEU A 364 10.28 13.94 12.01
CA LEU A 364 9.58 14.96 11.22
C LEU A 364 9.84 14.80 9.71
N GLY A 365 11.11 14.58 9.32
CA GLY A 365 11.45 14.26 7.93
C GLY A 365 10.71 13.03 7.42
N GLY A 366 10.65 11.97 8.24
CA GLY A 366 9.85 10.78 7.97
C GLY A 366 8.38 11.09 7.63
N VAL A 367 7.72 11.89 8.48
CA VAL A 367 6.33 12.33 8.27
C VAL A 367 6.19 13.14 6.98
N ILE A 368 7.09 14.10 6.72
CA ILE A 368 7.04 14.94 5.51
C ILE A 368 7.17 14.10 4.24
N GLY A 369 8.09 13.14 4.23
CA GLY A 369 8.26 12.21 3.11
C GLY A 369 7.00 11.37 2.86
N GLY A 370 6.40 10.86 3.93
CA GLY A 370 5.14 10.10 3.85
C GLY A 370 3.97 10.95 3.36
N VAL A 371 3.77 12.15 3.92
CA VAL A 371 2.72 13.09 3.52
C VAL A 371 2.86 13.47 2.05
N PHE A 372 4.09 13.74 1.60
CA PHE A 372 4.36 14.02 0.20
C PHE A 372 3.88 12.86 -0.69
N ALA A 373 4.31 11.63 -0.41
CA ALA A 373 4.00 10.48 -1.26
C ALA A 373 2.53 10.00 -1.18
N ALA A 374 1.90 10.02 0.00
CA ALA A 374 0.57 9.47 0.20
C ALA A 374 -0.58 10.47 0.00
N LEU A 375 -0.35 11.76 0.29
CA LEU A 375 -1.42 12.77 0.33
C LEU A 375 -1.25 13.85 -0.73
N LEU A 376 -0.03 14.41 -0.89
CA LEU A 376 0.19 15.50 -1.85
C LEU A 376 0.39 15.00 -3.28
N ALA A 377 1.24 14.00 -3.47
CA ALA A 377 1.57 13.48 -4.79
C ALA A 377 0.35 12.97 -5.57
N PRO A 378 -0.65 12.29 -4.97
CA PRO A 378 -1.85 11.89 -5.70
C PRO A 378 -2.73 13.06 -6.18
N GLN A 379 -2.63 14.23 -5.53
CA GLN A 379 -3.37 15.45 -5.89
C GLN A 379 -2.62 16.29 -6.94
N ILE A 380 -1.30 16.16 -7.01
CA ILE A 380 -0.43 16.91 -7.93
C ILE A 380 -0.21 16.13 -9.23
N PHE A 381 -0.05 14.80 -9.13
CA PHE A 381 0.31 13.94 -10.25
C PHE A 381 -0.83 13.00 -10.62
N THR A 382 -1.10 12.91 -11.93
CA THR A 382 -2.06 11.95 -12.49
C THR A 382 -1.50 10.52 -12.59
N THR A 383 -0.25 10.31 -12.18
CA THR A 383 0.44 9.00 -12.12
C THR A 383 1.27 8.91 -10.84
N ILE A 384 1.88 7.75 -10.56
CA ILE A 384 2.78 7.53 -9.40
C ILE A 384 4.17 8.12 -9.70
N PHE A 385 4.22 9.40 -10.07
CA PHE A 385 5.44 10.09 -10.51
C PHE A 385 6.39 10.39 -9.35
N GLU A 386 5.87 10.44 -8.12
CA GLU A 386 6.66 10.57 -6.90
C GLU A 386 7.71 9.46 -6.76
N PHE A 387 7.49 8.26 -7.30
CA PHE A 387 8.46 7.16 -7.22
C PHE A 387 9.77 7.46 -7.97
N PRO A 388 9.78 7.68 -9.31
CA PRO A 388 11.01 8.06 -10.01
C PRO A 388 11.57 9.40 -9.53
N LEU A 389 10.73 10.37 -9.14
CA LEU A 389 11.18 11.64 -8.58
C LEU A 389 12.01 11.45 -7.30
N LEU A 390 11.53 10.63 -6.38
CA LEU A 390 12.22 10.37 -5.11
C LEU A 390 13.47 9.49 -5.30
N LEU A 391 13.54 8.66 -6.34
CA LEU A 391 14.77 7.95 -6.72
C LEU A 391 15.86 8.94 -7.15
N VAL A 392 15.50 9.93 -7.97
CA VAL A 392 16.39 11.03 -8.36
C VAL A 392 16.77 11.89 -7.15
N ALA A 393 15.82 12.19 -6.25
CA ALA A 393 16.12 12.88 -4.99
C ALA A 393 17.09 12.08 -4.10
N GLY A 394 17.05 10.75 -4.14
CA GLY A 394 18.03 9.88 -3.48
C GLY A 394 19.46 10.05 -4.01
N LEU A 395 19.64 10.42 -5.28
CA LEU A 395 20.95 10.79 -5.83
C LEU A 395 21.43 12.15 -5.33
N ALA A 396 20.50 13.10 -5.08
CA ALA A 396 20.82 14.38 -4.45
C ALA A 396 21.26 14.24 -2.98
N CYS A 397 20.93 13.11 -2.34
CA CYS A 397 21.33 12.79 -0.97
C CYS A 397 22.76 12.22 -0.85
N ARG A 398 23.53 12.16 -1.95
CA ARG A 398 24.90 11.62 -1.94
C ARG A 398 25.89 12.57 -1.24
N PRO A 399 26.96 12.03 -0.63
CA PRO A 399 28.05 12.86 -0.13
C PRO A 399 28.67 13.66 -1.29
N GLY A 400 29.03 14.92 -1.02
CA GLY A 400 29.66 15.80 -1.99
C GLY A 400 28.70 16.64 -2.84
N VAL A 401 27.41 16.30 -2.92
CA VAL A 401 26.41 17.13 -3.65
C VAL A 401 26.34 18.54 -3.04
N ARG A 402 26.30 18.65 -1.71
CA ARG A 402 26.30 19.95 -1.01
C ARG A 402 27.54 20.78 -1.30
N ALA A 403 28.71 20.14 -1.41
CA ALA A 403 29.96 20.82 -1.76
C ALA A 403 29.94 21.26 -3.23
N ALA A 404 29.46 20.42 -4.14
CA ALA A 404 29.33 20.73 -5.55
C ALA A 404 28.34 21.88 -5.82
N LEU A 405 27.27 22.02 -5.03
CA LEU A 405 26.37 23.19 -5.11
C LEU A 405 27.08 24.52 -4.83
N ALA A 406 28.18 24.52 -4.07
CA ALA A 406 28.98 25.72 -3.85
C ALA A 406 29.95 26.00 -5.02
N ASP A 407 30.22 25.02 -5.88
CA ASP A 407 31.03 25.17 -7.09
C ASP A 407 30.17 25.76 -8.22
N ARG A 408 30.38 27.05 -8.49
CA ARG A 408 29.64 27.78 -9.54
C ARG A 408 29.88 27.22 -10.94
N ALA A 409 31.04 26.65 -11.22
CA ALA A 409 31.35 26.11 -12.54
C ALA A 409 30.55 24.81 -12.76
N GLU A 410 30.59 23.88 -11.81
CA GLU A 410 29.82 22.64 -11.91
C GLU A 410 28.31 22.91 -11.92
N ALA A 411 27.83 23.84 -11.09
CA ALA A 411 26.41 24.22 -11.07
C ALA A 411 25.93 24.80 -12.40
N ARG A 412 26.74 25.66 -13.04
CA ARG A 412 26.42 26.21 -14.37
C ARG A 412 26.42 25.13 -15.45
N ASP A 413 27.42 24.24 -15.46
CA ASP A 413 27.52 23.16 -16.44
C ASP A 413 26.36 22.17 -16.31
N ALA A 414 25.98 21.84 -15.07
CA ALA A 414 24.82 21.00 -14.78
C ALA A 414 23.51 21.66 -15.24
N ALA A 415 23.33 22.96 -14.98
CA ALA A 415 22.16 23.70 -15.45
C ALA A 415 22.08 23.74 -16.98
N ALA A 416 23.20 24.01 -17.67
CA ALA A 416 23.27 23.98 -19.13
C ALA A 416 22.93 22.60 -19.69
N THR A 417 23.47 21.53 -19.09
CA THR A 417 23.19 20.15 -19.50
C THR A 417 21.72 19.81 -19.29
N GLY A 418 21.14 20.18 -18.14
CA GLY A 418 19.72 20.01 -17.87
C GLY A 418 18.86 20.71 -18.92
N LEU A 419 19.12 21.99 -19.21
CA LEU A 419 18.39 22.76 -20.21
C LEU A 419 18.50 22.16 -21.62
N VAL A 420 19.70 21.74 -22.03
CA VAL A 420 19.92 21.08 -23.33
C VAL A 420 19.13 19.78 -23.42
N MET A 421 19.21 18.92 -22.41
CA MET A 421 18.51 17.63 -22.43
C MET A 421 16.99 17.80 -22.40
N LEU A 422 16.49 18.79 -21.65
CA LEU A 422 15.06 19.15 -21.65
C LEU A 422 14.62 19.67 -23.02
N GLY A 423 15.43 20.54 -23.65
CA GLY A 423 15.18 21.04 -25.00
C GLY A 423 15.14 19.91 -26.03
N LEU A 424 16.10 18.98 -25.99
CA LEU A 424 16.15 17.82 -26.87
C LEU A 424 14.96 16.87 -26.66
N ALA A 425 14.62 16.56 -25.40
CA ALA A 425 13.46 15.72 -25.08
C ALA A 425 12.15 16.36 -25.53
N GLY A 426 11.99 17.68 -25.33
CA GLY A 426 10.83 18.44 -25.79
C GLY A 426 10.71 18.50 -27.31
N ALA A 427 11.81 18.77 -28.01
CA ALA A 427 11.85 18.77 -29.47
C ALA A 427 11.52 17.38 -30.06
N PHE A 428 12.02 16.32 -29.44
CA PHE A 428 11.74 14.95 -29.86
C PHE A 428 10.30 14.53 -29.56
N ALA A 429 9.75 14.91 -28.40
CA ALA A 429 8.34 14.69 -28.10
C ALA A 429 7.43 15.43 -29.10
N LEU A 430 7.81 16.65 -29.50
CA LEU A 430 7.07 17.42 -30.51
C LEU A 430 7.13 16.75 -31.90
N SER A 431 8.28 16.22 -32.31
CA SER A 431 8.42 15.54 -33.61
C SER A 431 7.62 14.23 -33.68
N ILE A 432 7.50 13.51 -32.57
CA ILE A 432 6.60 12.35 -32.47
C ILE A 432 5.13 12.80 -32.61
N ARG A 433 4.73 13.85 -31.88
CA ARG A 433 3.35 14.37 -31.92
C ARG A 433 2.95 14.93 -33.28
N SER A 434 3.91 15.43 -34.07
CA SER A 434 3.66 15.93 -35.43
C SER A 434 3.67 14.83 -36.51
N GLY A 435 3.91 13.56 -36.15
CA GLY A 435 3.93 12.45 -37.11
C GLY A 435 5.16 12.41 -38.02
N LEU A 436 6.23 13.17 -37.69
CA LEU A 436 7.48 13.19 -38.45
C LEU A 436 8.35 11.95 -38.23
N VAL A 437 8.07 11.19 -37.16
CA VAL A 437 8.86 10.03 -36.73
C VAL A 437 8.07 8.75 -37.00
N PRO A 438 8.68 7.72 -37.64
CA PRO A 438 8.02 6.43 -37.84
C PRO A 438 7.56 5.81 -36.53
N GLU A 439 6.41 5.12 -36.55
CA GLU A 439 5.76 4.57 -35.37
C GLU A 439 6.66 3.65 -34.55
N PHE A 440 7.43 2.75 -35.20
CA PHE A 440 8.37 1.87 -34.50
C PHE A 440 9.44 2.64 -33.72
N VAL A 441 9.90 3.78 -34.24
CA VAL A 441 10.87 4.66 -33.56
C VAL A 441 10.19 5.36 -32.38
N ALA A 442 8.95 5.81 -32.55
CA ALA A 442 8.19 6.44 -31.47
C ALA A 442 7.94 5.48 -30.29
N THR A 443 7.77 4.19 -30.53
CA THR A 443 7.61 3.19 -29.45
C THR A 443 8.89 2.88 -28.68
N ALA A 444 10.05 2.94 -29.35
CA ALA A 444 11.36 2.72 -28.74
C ALA A 444 11.99 4.01 -28.17
N ALA A 445 11.40 5.17 -28.46
CA ALA A 445 11.90 6.50 -28.10
C ALA A 445 12.18 6.64 -26.60
N ALA A 446 11.18 6.41 -25.76
CA ALA A 446 11.30 6.54 -24.31
C ALA A 446 12.39 5.63 -23.72
N PRO A 447 12.39 4.30 -23.94
CA PRO A 447 13.41 3.43 -23.37
C PRO A 447 14.81 3.73 -23.91
N LEU A 448 14.97 4.07 -25.18
CA LEU A 448 16.29 4.38 -25.75
C LEU A 448 16.87 5.68 -25.16
N VAL A 449 16.08 6.76 -25.11
CA VAL A 449 16.51 8.04 -24.53
C VAL A 449 16.86 7.87 -23.05
N ILE A 450 16.03 7.14 -22.30
CA ILE A 450 16.28 6.85 -20.88
C ILE A 450 17.55 6.02 -20.70
N LEU A 451 17.79 5.01 -21.56
CA LEU A 451 19.01 4.22 -21.53
C LEU A 451 20.26 5.08 -21.76
N VAL A 452 20.22 5.97 -22.76
CA VAL A 452 21.33 6.91 -23.04
C VAL A 452 21.57 7.84 -21.86
N LEU A 453 20.51 8.46 -21.32
CA LEU A 453 20.61 9.34 -20.16
C LEU A 453 21.14 8.62 -18.92
N ALA A 454 20.73 7.37 -18.70
CA ALA A 454 21.25 6.53 -17.62
C ALA A 454 22.75 6.23 -17.78
N ILE A 455 23.19 5.88 -18.99
CA ILE A 455 24.63 5.65 -19.28
C ILE A 455 25.44 6.93 -19.03
N LEU A 456 24.95 8.09 -19.51
CA LEU A 456 25.61 9.37 -19.31
C LEU A 456 25.64 9.76 -17.82
N ALA A 457 24.56 9.51 -17.07
CA ALA A 457 24.50 9.78 -15.64
C ALA A 457 25.52 8.92 -14.88
N VAL A 458 25.59 7.62 -15.18
CA VAL A 458 26.60 6.71 -14.60
C VAL A 458 28.02 7.15 -14.99
N GLY A 459 28.26 7.55 -16.24
CA GLY A 459 29.54 8.11 -16.68
C GLY A 459 29.94 9.39 -15.95
N SER A 460 28.94 10.15 -15.47
CA SER A 460 29.11 11.43 -14.77
C SER A 460 29.17 11.32 -13.24
N MET A 461 29.31 10.11 -12.67
CA MET A 461 29.34 9.90 -11.21
C MET A 461 30.35 10.74 -10.43
N ARG A 462 31.41 11.23 -11.09
CA ARG A 462 32.43 12.11 -10.48
C ARG A 462 32.00 13.58 -10.40
N ARG A 463 30.97 13.98 -11.15
CA ARG A 463 30.37 15.33 -11.18
C ARG A 463 28.91 15.23 -10.71
N PRO A 464 28.66 15.25 -9.39
CA PRO A 464 27.36 14.91 -8.83
C PRO A 464 26.20 15.78 -9.36
N LEU A 465 26.41 17.07 -9.65
CA LEU A 465 25.35 17.93 -10.17
C LEU A 465 25.02 17.59 -11.62
N HIS A 466 26.02 17.25 -12.43
CA HIS A 466 25.81 16.84 -13.81
C HIS A 466 25.06 15.50 -13.88
N MET A 467 25.43 14.54 -13.03
CA MET A 467 24.68 13.29 -12.87
C MET A 467 23.22 13.53 -12.45
N LEU A 468 22.99 14.45 -11.50
CA LEU A 468 21.65 14.80 -11.05
C LEU A 468 20.81 15.44 -12.17
N ALA A 469 21.39 16.35 -12.95
CA ALA A 469 20.73 16.96 -14.10
C ALA A 469 20.32 15.93 -15.16
N LEU A 470 21.21 14.98 -15.49
CA LEU A 470 20.89 13.89 -16.42
C LEU A 470 19.81 12.95 -15.87
N SER A 471 19.86 12.64 -14.57
CA SER A 471 18.86 11.80 -13.91
C SER A 471 17.48 12.50 -13.82
N ALA A 472 17.46 13.82 -13.62
CA ALA A 472 16.25 14.62 -13.67
C ALA A 472 15.68 14.67 -15.10
N ALA A 473 16.54 14.86 -16.11
CA ALA A 473 16.13 14.80 -17.52
C ALA A 473 15.54 13.43 -17.89
N MET A 474 16.06 12.34 -17.32
CA MET A 474 15.51 10.99 -17.48
C MET A 474 14.08 10.88 -16.92
N GLY A 475 13.83 11.44 -15.73
CA GLY A 475 12.49 11.52 -15.15
C GLY A 475 11.51 12.36 -15.99
N VAL A 476 11.98 13.46 -16.59
CA VAL A 476 11.16 14.28 -17.50
C VAL A 476 10.92 13.56 -18.84
N ALA A 477 11.91 12.87 -19.39
CA ALA A 477 11.77 12.07 -20.61
C ALA A 477 10.73 10.96 -20.44
N LEU A 478 10.68 10.32 -19.27
CA LEU A 478 9.64 9.34 -18.91
C LEU A 478 8.22 9.92 -19.01
N PHE A 479 8.05 11.21 -18.70
CA PHE A 479 6.76 11.88 -18.76
C PHE A 479 6.40 12.39 -20.16
N LEU A 480 7.39 12.88 -20.91
CA LEU A 480 7.17 13.52 -22.22
C LEU A 480 7.03 12.53 -23.37
N LEU A 481 7.76 11.41 -23.33
CA LEU A 481 7.85 10.45 -24.42
C LEU A 481 6.84 9.31 -24.27
N PRO A 482 6.17 8.87 -25.35
CA PRO A 482 5.21 7.78 -25.28
C PRO A 482 5.89 6.42 -25.06
N ALA A 483 5.20 5.52 -24.35
CA ALA A 483 5.62 4.16 -24.08
C ALA A 483 4.66 3.16 -24.74
N GLY A 484 4.71 3.01 -26.07
CA GLY A 484 3.91 2.00 -26.80
C GLY A 484 2.39 2.23 -26.88
N VAL A 485 1.83 3.21 -26.17
CA VAL A 485 0.45 3.70 -26.29
C VAL A 485 0.42 5.22 -26.19
N THR A 486 -0.61 5.84 -26.77
CA THR A 486 -0.86 7.28 -26.60
C THR A 486 -1.90 7.48 -25.50
N TYR A 487 -1.45 8.03 -24.37
CA TYR A 487 -2.36 8.39 -23.28
C TYR A 487 -3.13 9.65 -23.66
N SER A 488 -4.42 9.49 -23.90
CA SER A 488 -5.34 10.59 -24.21
C SER A 488 -5.86 11.27 -22.95
N HIS A 489 -5.99 10.51 -21.86
CA HIS A 489 -6.46 11.00 -20.57
C HIS A 489 -5.81 10.17 -19.45
N SER A 490 -5.44 10.83 -18.35
CA SER A 490 -4.94 10.18 -17.14
C SER A 490 -5.47 10.93 -15.94
N GLU A 491 -6.12 10.21 -15.03
CA GLU A 491 -6.67 10.77 -13.79
C GLU A 491 -6.31 9.84 -12.63
N ARG A 492 -6.08 10.41 -11.44
CA ARG A 492 -5.72 9.65 -10.24
C ARG A 492 -6.72 9.95 -9.13
N SER A 493 -7.23 8.91 -8.50
CA SER A 493 -8.15 8.97 -7.36
C SER A 493 -7.55 8.24 -6.15
N PHE A 494 -8.32 8.16 -5.05
CA PHE A 494 -8.00 7.30 -3.92
C PHE A 494 -7.92 5.81 -4.29
N PHE A 495 -8.62 5.37 -5.34
CA PHE A 495 -8.65 3.97 -5.78
C PHE A 495 -7.54 3.64 -6.78
N GLY A 496 -6.83 4.66 -7.28
CA GLY A 496 -5.57 4.54 -8.00
C GLY A 496 -5.56 5.34 -9.31
N VAL A 497 -4.74 4.90 -10.27
CA VAL A 497 -4.51 5.64 -11.53
C VAL A 497 -5.35 5.03 -12.65
N HIS A 498 -6.17 5.86 -13.31
CA HIS A 498 -6.98 5.49 -14.47
C HIS A 498 -6.43 6.17 -15.72
N ARG A 499 -6.22 5.40 -16.78
CA ARG A 499 -5.72 5.92 -18.06
C ARG A 499 -6.61 5.49 -19.19
N VAL A 500 -6.91 6.44 -20.08
CA VAL A 500 -7.52 6.17 -21.38
C VAL A 500 -6.43 6.25 -22.43
N ALA A 501 -6.09 5.09 -22.97
CA ALA A 501 -5.05 4.95 -23.98
C ALA A 501 -5.69 4.63 -25.34
N THR A 502 -5.09 5.14 -26.41
CA THR A 502 -5.41 4.68 -27.77
C THR A 502 -4.25 3.82 -28.27
N THR A 503 -4.57 2.69 -28.90
CA THR A 503 -3.57 1.89 -29.61
C THR A 503 -2.93 2.75 -30.71
N LEU A 504 -1.67 2.48 -31.04
CA LEU A 504 -0.91 3.35 -31.94
C LEU A 504 -1.50 3.37 -33.37
N ASP A 505 -2.07 2.26 -33.82
CA ASP A 505 -2.85 2.15 -35.07
C ASP A 505 -4.19 2.92 -35.03
N GLY A 506 -4.58 3.45 -33.87
CA GLY A 506 -5.83 4.15 -33.63
C GLY A 506 -7.07 3.25 -33.73
N SER A 507 -6.91 1.92 -33.71
CA SER A 507 -8.02 0.98 -33.92
C SER A 507 -8.85 0.75 -32.67
N MET A 508 -8.26 0.91 -31.48
CA MET A 508 -8.94 0.72 -30.20
C MET A 508 -8.60 1.77 -29.16
N ARG A 509 -9.57 1.99 -28.28
CA ARG A 509 -9.41 2.75 -27.05
C ARG A 509 -9.54 1.84 -25.85
N LEU A 510 -8.65 2.01 -24.88
CA LEU A 510 -8.47 1.14 -23.74
C LEU A 510 -8.68 1.94 -22.45
N LEU A 511 -9.43 1.39 -21.51
CA LEU A 511 -9.42 1.83 -20.11
C LEU A 511 -8.41 0.96 -19.35
N MET A 512 -7.38 1.60 -18.81
CA MET A 512 -6.31 0.94 -18.07
C MET A 512 -6.30 1.39 -16.61
N HIS A 513 -6.07 0.43 -15.71
CA HIS A 513 -5.81 0.67 -14.30
C HIS A 513 -4.60 -0.19 -13.90
N GLY A 514 -3.51 0.47 -13.49
CA GLY A 514 -2.20 -0.19 -13.42
C GLY A 514 -1.73 -0.72 -14.78
N THR A 515 -1.37 -2.00 -14.83
CA THR A 515 -0.97 -2.78 -16.01
C THR A 515 -2.11 -3.60 -16.60
N THR A 516 -3.35 -3.39 -16.13
CA THR A 516 -4.53 -4.16 -16.53
C THR A 516 -5.46 -3.33 -17.39
N VAL A 517 -5.95 -3.93 -18.48
CA VAL A 517 -6.99 -3.36 -19.34
C VAL A 517 -8.35 -3.84 -18.81
N HIS A 518 -9.18 -2.91 -18.36
CA HIS A 518 -10.50 -3.18 -17.78
C HIS A 518 -11.67 -2.92 -18.73
N GLY A 519 -11.35 -2.54 -19.96
CA GLY A 519 -12.31 -2.41 -21.05
C GLY A 519 -11.62 -1.88 -22.29
N ALA A 520 -12.14 -2.27 -23.43
CA ALA A 520 -11.71 -1.76 -24.72
C ALA A 520 -12.91 -1.45 -25.59
N GLU A 521 -12.79 -0.42 -26.41
CA GLU A 521 -13.75 -0.06 -27.44
C GLU A 521 -13.05 -0.03 -28.80
N ARG A 522 -13.65 -0.70 -29.78
CA ARG A 522 -13.16 -0.64 -31.16
C ARG A 522 -13.64 0.65 -31.81
N LEU A 523 -12.68 1.44 -32.30
CA LEU A 523 -12.96 2.69 -33.01
C LEU A 523 -12.97 2.49 -34.52
N LYS A 524 -12.12 1.58 -35.03
CA LYS A 524 -12.00 1.26 -36.46
C LYS A 524 -12.19 -0.23 -36.74
N THR A 525 -12.85 -0.56 -37.84
CA THR A 525 -12.96 -1.93 -38.38
C THR A 525 -11.59 -2.41 -38.90
N ALA A 526 -11.50 -3.69 -39.26
CA ALA A 526 -10.30 -4.24 -39.90
C ALA A 526 -9.98 -3.58 -41.26
N SER A 527 -10.99 -3.01 -41.94
CA SER A 527 -10.82 -2.22 -43.18
C SER A 527 -10.45 -0.75 -42.93
N GLY A 528 -10.38 -0.32 -41.66
CA GLY A 528 -10.02 1.05 -41.27
C GLY A 528 -11.18 2.03 -41.15
N GLU A 529 -12.42 1.57 -41.39
CA GLU A 529 -13.63 2.40 -41.30
C GLU A 529 -14.09 2.60 -39.85
N ALA A 530 -14.83 3.68 -39.57
CA ALA A 530 -15.39 3.90 -38.24
C ALA A 530 -16.42 2.81 -37.86
N VAL A 531 -16.38 2.35 -36.62
CA VAL A 531 -17.32 1.32 -36.15
C VAL A 531 -18.73 1.89 -35.99
N ALA A 532 -19.70 1.27 -36.67
CA ALA A 532 -21.09 1.74 -36.70
C ALA A 532 -21.83 1.58 -35.35
N ALA A 533 -21.52 0.57 -34.54
CA ALA A 533 -22.14 0.32 -33.23
C ALA A 533 -21.11 -0.24 -32.24
N PRO A 534 -21.15 0.17 -30.95
CA PRO A 534 -20.18 -0.27 -29.97
C PRO A 534 -20.28 -1.78 -29.76
N LEU A 535 -19.15 -2.47 -29.91
CA LEU A 535 -19.05 -3.91 -29.68
C LEU A 535 -18.27 -4.14 -28.39
N PRO A 536 -18.86 -4.76 -27.35
CA PRO A 536 -18.13 -5.15 -26.16
C PRO A 536 -16.95 -6.05 -26.52
N ALA A 537 -15.79 -5.74 -25.94
CA ALA A 537 -14.52 -6.40 -26.22
C ALA A 537 -13.89 -6.98 -24.94
N THR A 538 -12.62 -7.39 -24.98
CA THR A 538 -11.88 -7.98 -23.86
C THR A 538 -12.62 -9.17 -23.26
N TYR A 539 -12.80 -9.22 -21.94
CA TYR A 539 -13.54 -10.28 -21.23
C TYR A 539 -15.06 -10.02 -21.17
N TYR A 540 -15.55 -8.97 -21.85
CA TYR A 540 -16.97 -8.67 -22.02
C TYR A 540 -17.50 -9.06 -23.40
N HIS A 541 -16.68 -9.70 -24.25
CA HIS A 541 -17.08 -10.03 -25.63
C HIS A 541 -18.36 -10.89 -25.68
N PRO A 542 -19.08 -10.93 -26.82
CA PRO A 542 -20.37 -11.63 -26.91
C PRO A 542 -20.35 -13.13 -26.55
N GLY A 543 -19.20 -13.79 -26.66
CA GLY A 543 -19.03 -15.19 -26.25
C GLY A 543 -18.59 -15.38 -24.79
N SER A 544 -18.35 -14.30 -24.05
CA SER A 544 -17.84 -14.35 -22.68
C SER A 544 -18.86 -14.97 -21.71
N PRO A 545 -18.42 -15.55 -20.59
CA PRO A 545 -19.32 -16.13 -19.60
C PRO A 545 -20.27 -15.09 -18.99
N MET A 546 -19.82 -13.84 -18.84
CA MET A 546 -20.65 -12.75 -18.31
C MET A 546 -21.76 -12.34 -19.28
N ALA A 547 -21.47 -12.25 -20.58
CA ALA A 547 -22.46 -11.97 -21.60
C ALA A 547 -23.45 -13.13 -21.77
N ARG A 548 -22.95 -14.38 -21.84
CA ARG A 548 -23.79 -15.59 -21.93
C ARG A 548 -24.68 -15.78 -20.70
N GLY A 549 -24.22 -15.34 -19.53
CA GLY A 549 -24.98 -15.37 -18.28
C GLY A 549 -26.25 -14.53 -18.33
N VAL A 550 -26.30 -13.44 -19.12
CA VAL A 550 -27.51 -12.62 -19.28
C VAL A 550 -28.65 -13.45 -19.88
N GLU A 551 -28.38 -14.20 -20.95
CA GLU A 551 -29.39 -15.05 -21.60
C GLU A 551 -29.71 -16.28 -20.73
N ALA A 552 -28.72 -16.87 -20.07
CA ALA A 552 -28.95 -17.98 -19.14
C ALA A 552 -29.87 -17.57 -17.97
N ALA A 553 -29.67 -16.38 -17.39
CA ALA A 553 -30.54 -15.85 -16.35
C ALA A 553 -31.96 -15.57 -16.87
N ARG A 554 -32.10 -15.10 -18.12
CA ARG A 554 -33.41 -14.89 -18.75
C ARG A 554 -34.18 -16.20 -18.91
N ILE A 555 -33.50 -17.26 -19.35
CA ILE A 555 -34.07 -18.61 -19.46
C ILE A 555 -34.45 -19.14 -18.07
N ALA A 556 -33.54 -19.04 -17.09
CA ALA A 556 -33.76 -19.51 -15.73
C ALA A 556 -34.95 -18.82 -15.04
N ALA A 557 -35.13 -17.53 -15.27
CA ALA A 557 -36.26 -16.77 -14.73
C ALA A 557 -37.62 -17.16 -15.34
N GLY A 558 -37.67 -18.07 -16.34
CA GLY A 558 -38.90 -18.44 -17.05
C GLY A 558 -39.51 -17.28 -17.85
N ARG A 559 -38.76 -16.19 -18.04
CA ARG A 559 -39.23 -14.95 -18.66
C ARG A 559 -38.98 -14.95 -20.15
N GLY A 560 -39.60 -15.89 -20.88
CA GLY A 560 -39.56 -15.98 -22.34
C GLY A 560 -40.05 -14.69 -23.05
N GLY A 561 -39.21 -13.65 -23.07
CA GLY A 561 -39.50 -12.30 -23.56
C GLY A 561 -39.72 -11.21 -22.49
N GLY A 562 -39.73 -11.54 -21.20
CA GLY A 562 -39.98 -10.57 -20.11
C GLY A 562 -38.76 -9.70 -19.75
N SER A 563 -39.00 -8.60 -19.02
CA SER A 563 -37.97 -7.72 -18.47
C SER A 563 -37.02 -8.48 -17.55
N LEU A 564 -35.71 -8.30 -17.70
CA LEU A 564 -34.68 -8.83 -16.80
C LEU A 564 -34.19 -7.72 -15.85
N ARG A 565 -34.03 -8.01 -14.56
CA ARG A 565 -33.43 -7.10 -13.59
C ARG A 565 -31.97 -7.48 -13.37
N VAL A 566 -31.05 -6.62 -13.80
CA VAL A 566 -29.62 -6.87 -13.81
C VAL A 566 -28.91 -5.90 -12.88
N GLY A 567 -28.12 -6.45 -11.96
CA GLY A 567 -27.18 -5.70 -11.13
C GLY A 567 -25.75 -5.94 -11.58
N ILE A 568 -24.94 -4.89 -11.70
CA ILE A 568 -23.53 -5.00 -12.07
C ILE A 568 -22.68 -4.24 -11.08
N VAL A 569 -21.77 -4.93 -10.41
CA VAL A 569 -20.75 -4.35 -9.55
C VAL A 569 -19.48 -4.16 -10.40
N GLY A 570 -19.02 -2.92 -10.50
CA GLY A 570 -17.97 -2.47 -11.41
C GLY A 570 -18.54 -1.96 -12.73
N LEU A 571 -18.29 -0.69 -13.06
CA LEU A 571 -18.79 -0.09 -14.30
C LEU A 571 -17.84 -0.31 -15.49
N GLY A 572 -16.53 -0.23 -15.24
CA GLY A 572 -15.52 -0.24 -16.29
C GLY A 572 -15.79 0.83 -17.36
N THR A 573 -15.75 0.45 -18.64
CA THR A 573 -16.12 1.33 -19.76
C THR A 573 -17.64 1.39 -20.02
N GLY A 574 -18.46 0.68 -19.23
CA GLY A 574 -19.89 0.53 -19.46
C GLY A 574 -20.25 -0.53 -20.53
N SER A 575 -19.29 -1.35 -20.95
CA SER A 575 -19.43 -2.33 -22.05
C SER A 575 -20.64 -3.27 -21.90
N LEU A 576 -20.88 -3.78 -20.69
CA LEU A 576 -21.97 -4.71 -20.42
C LEU A 576 -23.36 -4.10 -20.68
N ALA A 577 -23.51 -2.77 -20.64
CA ALA A 577 -24.78 -2.09 -20.91
C ALA A 577 -25.34 -2.41 -22.31
N CYS A 578 -24.49 -2.80 -23.27
CA CYS A 578 -24.88 -3.18 -24.62
C CYS A 578 -25.55 -4.55 -24.74
N TYR A 579 -25.61 -5.33 -23.65
CA TYR A 579 -26.43 -6.54 -23.59
C TYR A 579 -27.85 -6.28 -23.05
N SER A 580 -28.18 -5.05 -22.67
CA SER A 580 -29.51 -4.69 -22.18
C SER A 580 -30.54 -4.69 -23.32
N ARG A 581 -31.75 -5.21 -23.05
CA ARG A 581 -32.94 -4.97 -23.89
C ARG A 581 -33.71 -3.75 -23.36
N PRO A 582 -34.49 -3.04 -24.19
CA PRO A 582 -35.23 -1.85 -23.76
C PRO A 582 -36.13 -2.09 -22.53
N SER A 583 -36.73 -3.27 -22.42
CA SER A 583 -37.58 -3.64 -21.28
C SER A 583 -36.81 -3.99 -20.01
N ASP A 584 -35.50 -4.26 -20.07
CA ASP A 584 -34.71 -4.66 -18.91
C ASP A 584 -34.44 -3.47 -17.97
N THR A 585 -34.26 -3.76 -16.68
CA THR A 585 -33.82 -2.79 -15.67
C THR A 585 -32.38 -3.11 -15.28
N TRP A 586 -31.49 -2.15 -15.45
CA TRP A 586 -30.05 -2.31 -15.20
C TRP A 586 -29.58 -1.27 -14.18
N ARG A 587 -28.89 -1.74 -13.15
CA ARG A 587 -28.26 -0.88 -12.12
C ARG A 587 -26.79 -1.25 -11.99
N PHE A 588 -25.94 -0.23 -11.99
CA PHE A 588 -24.48 -0.35 -11.84
C PHE A 588 -24.05 0.18 -10.46
N TYR A 589 -23.05 -0.45 -9.86
CA TYR A 589 -22.41 0.00 -8.61
C TYR A 589 -20.94 0.25 -8.89
N GLU A 590 -20.50 1.49 -8.74
CA GLU A 590 -19.12 1.90 -9.02
C GLU A 590 -18.55 2.66 -7.83
N ILE A 591 -17.42 2.19 -7.31
CA ILE A 591 -16.79 2.78 -6.14
C ILE A 591 -16.09 4.09 -6.48
N ASP A 592 -15.55 4.21 -7.70
CA ASP A 592 -14.76 5.35 -8.10
C ASP A 592 -15.54 6.32 -9.01
N PRO A 593 -15.84 7.55 -8.55
CA PRO A 593 -16.51 8.56 -9.37
C PRO A 593 -15.71 8.95 -10.63
N VAL A 594 -14.40 8.71 -10.67
CA VAL A 594 -13.58 8.90 -11.89
C VAL A 594 -14.05 7.94 -12.98
N VAL A 595 -14.21 6.65 -12.69
CA VAL A 595 -14.65 5.64 -13.67
C VAL A 595 -16.02 5.99 -14.24
N VAL A 596 -16.94 6.46 -13.40
CA VAL A 596 -18.26 6.94 -13.84
C VAL A 596 -18.16 8.09 -14.84
N ARG A 597 -17.29 9.08 -14.58
CA ARG A 597 -17.08 10.19 -15.52
C ARG A 597 -16.49 9.71 -16.83
N LEU A 598 -15.47 8.84 -16.79
CA LEU A 598 -14.84 8.30 -17.99
C LEU A 598 -15.81 7.50 -18.86
N ALA A 599 -16.64 6.65 -18.26
CA ALA A 599 -17.62 5.82 -18.96
C ALA A 599 -18.81 6.62 -19.51
N ARG A 600 -19.18 7.74 -18.87
CA ARG A 600 -20.27 8.62 -19.32
C ARG A 600 -19.86 9.62 -20.40
N ASP A 601 -18.57 9.91 -20.58
CA ASP A 601 -18.11 10.83 -21.62
C ASP A 601 -18.09 10.11 -23.00
N PRO A 602 -19.01 10.43 -23.94
CA PRO A 602 -19.08 9.76 -25.24
C PRO A 602 -17.85 10.02 -26.12
N ARG A 603 -17.04 11.04 -25.79
CA ARG A 603 -15.76 11.29 -26.48
C ARG A 603 -14.70 10.29 -26.05
N LEU A 604 -14.85 9.67 -24.88
CA LEU A 604 -13.98 8.64 -24.35
C LEU A 604 -14.56 7.25 -24.61
N PHE A 605 -15.78 6.94 -24.15
CA PHE A 605 -16.42 5.64 -24.41
C PHE A 605 -17.87 5.80 -24.82
N SER A 606 -18.32 5.10 -25.87
CA SER A 606 -19.67 5.26 -26.41
C SER A 606 -20.72 4.29 -25.83
N PHE A 607 -20.29 3.28 -25.06
CA PHE A 607 -21.16 2.20 -24.57
C PHE A 607 -22.41 2.71 -23.84
N LEU A 608 -22.26 3.52 -22.79
CA LEU A 608 -23.42 4.05 -22.05
C LEU A 608 -24.28 4.95 -22.94
N ALA A 609 -23.66 5.90 -23.63
CA ALA A 609 -24.38 6.87 -24.48
C ALA A 609 -25.20 6.21 -25.61
N ARG A 610 -24.78 5.04 -26.11
CA ARG A 610 -25.46 4.37 -27.23
C ARG A 610 -26.34 3.21 -26.81
N CYS A 611 -26.01 2.51 -25.74
CA CYS A 611 -26.73 1.32 -25.30
C CYS A 611 -27.66 1.59 -24.10
N ARG A 612 -27.31 2.51 -23.21
CA ARG A 612 -28.10 2.85 -22.02
C ARG A 612 -27.83 4.29 -21.52
N PRO A 613 -28.34 5.33 -22.22
CA PRO A 613 -28.05 6.74 -21.89
C PRO A 613 -28.43 7.10 -20.44
N ASP A 614 -29.59 6.60 -19.99
CA ASP A 614 -30.12 6.80 -18.65
C ASP A 614 -29.69 5.69 -17.67
N ALA A 615 -28.46 5.15 -17.83
CA ALA A 615 -27.93 4.14 -16.94
C ALA A 615 -27.99 4.60 -15.48
N ASP A 616 -28.60 3.78 -14.62
CA ASP A 616 -28.65 3.99 -13.18
C ASP A 616 -27.33 3.53 -12.57
N VAL A 617 -26.53 4.48 -12.08
CA VAL A 617 -25.19 4.23 -11.52
C VAL A 617 -25.15 4.75 -10.10
N VAL A 618 -25.02 3.82 -9.15
CA VAL A 618 -24.86 4.09 -7.73
C VAL A 618 -23.38 4.21 -7.40
N VAL A 619 -22.96 5.38 -6.91
CA VAL A 619 -21.56 5.62 -6.52
C VAL A 619 -21.33 5.20 -5.07
N GLY A 620 -20.33 4.34 -4.85
CA GLY A 620 -19.91 3.87 -3.52
C GLY A 620 -19.44 2.43 -3.52
N ASP A 621 -18.92 1.95 -2.39
CA ASP A 621 -18.54 0.54 -2.26
C ASP A 621 -19.76 -0.36 -2.51
N ALA A 622 -19.60 -1.31 -3.42
CA ALA A 622 -20.68 -2.15 -3.90
C ALA A 622 -21.29 -3.02 -2.82
N ARG A 623 -20.48 -3.51 -1.87
CA ARG A 623 -20.98 -4.37 -0.80
C ARG A 623 -21.86 -3.60 0.17
N ILE A 624 -21.46 -2.37 0.49
CA ILE A 624 -22.23 -1.46 1.34
C ILE A 624 -23.52 -1.01 0.65
N THR A 625 -23.46 -0.65 -0.63
CA THR A 625 -24.61 -0.16 -1.38
C THR A 625 -25.59 -1.28 -1.72
N LEU A 626 -25.12 -2.46 -2.14
CA LEU A 626 -25.96 -3.65 -2.35
C LEU A 626 -26.68 -4.09 -1.08
N ALA A 627 -26.08 -3.92 0.11
CA ALA A 627 -26.73 -4.26 1.36
C ALA A 627 -28.09 -3.55 1.55
N ARG A 628 -28.23 -2.35 0.97
CA ARG A 628 -29.43 -1.50 1.03
C ARG A 628 -30.50 -1.89 0.01
N GLU A 629 -30.18 -2.71 -0.99
CA GLU A 629 -31.15 -3.19 -1.97
C GLU A 629 -32.15 -4.18 -1.35
N PRO A 630 -33.38 -4.29 -1.86
CA PRO A 630 -34.33 -5.29 -1.37
C PRO A 630 -33.87 -6.72 -1.69
N ALA A 631 -34.35 -7.69 -0.90
CA ALA A 631 -34.12 -9.09 -1.21
C ALA A 631 -34.76 -9.47 -2.56
N GLY A 632 -34.10 -10.31 -3.36
CA GLY A 632 -34.61 -10.71 -4.66
C GLY A 632 -34.69 -9.59 -5.72
N ALA A 633 -33.95 -8.49 -5.55
CA ALA A 633 -33.88 -7.36 -6.48
C ALA A 633 -33.41 -7.76 -7.89
N PHE A 634 -32.53 -8.76 -8.01
CA PHE A 634 -31.86 -9.09 -9.26
C PHE A 634 -32.20 -10.50 -9.75
N ASP A 635 -32.39 -10.64 -11.05
CA ASP A 635 -32.46 -11.93 -11.73
C ASP A 635 -31.06 -12.36 -12.23
N TYR A 636 -30.19 -11.38 -12.52
CA TYR A 636 -28.78 -11.59 -12.80
C TYR A 636 -27.93 -10.57 -12.06
N LEU A 637 -26.94 -11.02 -11.29
CA LEU A 637 -26.01 -10.17 -10.56
C LEU A 637 -24.58 -10.50 -11.01
N VAL A 638 -23.85 -9.50 -11.50
CA VAL A 638 -22.45 -9.62 -11.92
C VAL A 638 -21.56 -8.91 -10.91
N ILE A 639 -20.55 -9.62 -10.40
CA ILE A 639 -19.50 -9.07 -9.55
C ILE A 639 -18.20 -9.00 -10.36
N ASP A 640 -17.90 -7.80 -10.84
CA ASP A 640 -16.74 -7.48 -11.68
C ASP A 640 -16.04 -6.20 -11.18
N ALA A 641 -15.70 -6.19 -9.89
CA ALA A 641 -14.92 -5.12 -9.28
C ALA A 641 -13.43 -5.48 -9.24
N PHE A 642 -12.60 -4.45 -9.44
CA PHE A 642 -11.16 -4.61 -9.57
C PHE A 642 -10.38 -3.45 -8.94
N SER A 643 -9.18 -3.74 -8.44
CA SER A 643 -8.10 -2.78 -8.22
C SER A 643 -6.86 -3.33 -8.93
N SER A 644 -6.58 -2.76 -10.11
CA SER A 644 -5.78 -3.35 -11.19
C SER A 644 -6.12 -4.84 -11.40
N ASP A 645 -5.16 -5.74 -11.38
CA ASP A 645 -5.36 -7.17 -11.57
C ASP A 645 -6.07 -7.85 -10.37
N SER A 646 -6.24 -7.18 -9.23
CA SER A 646 -6.74 -7.79 -7.99
C SER A 646 -8.25 -7.64 -7.79
N VAL A 647 -8.92 -8.76 -7.45
CA VAL A 647 -10.31 -8.75 -6.96
C VAL A 647 -10.28 -8.50 -5.45
N PRO A 648 -10.96 -7.47 -4.92
CA PRO A 648 -10.93 -7.17 -3.50
C PRO A 648 -11.42 -8.35 -2.64
N THR A 649 -10.65 -8.69 -1.60
CA THR A 649 -10.91 -9.87 -0.76
C THR A 649 -12.28 -9.89 -0.12
N HIS A 650 -12.77 -8.71 0.28
CA HIS A 650 -14.06 -8.54 0.95
C HIS A 650 -15.26 -8.78 0.03
N LEU A 651 -15.05 -8.92 -1.28
CA LEU A 651 -16.09 -9.29 -2.24
C LEU A 651 -16.16 -10.80 -2.49
N LEU A 652 -15.20 -11.56 -1.98
CA LEU A 652 -15.08 -13.02 -2.15
C LEU A 652 -15.24 -13.78 -0.84
N THR A 653 -15.76 -13.14 0.22
CA THR A 653 -16.02 -13.79 1.51
C THR A 653 -17.35 -14.53 1.52
N ARG A 654 -17.52 -15.44 2.47
CA ARG A 654 -18.80 -16.12 2.74
C ARG A 654 -19.93 -15.14 2.99
N GLU A 655 -19.68 -14.09 3.77
CA GLU A 655 -20.65 -13.06 4.09
C GLU A 655 -21.02 -12.23 2.86
N ALA A 656 -20.05 -11.93 1.98
CA ALA A 656 -20.30 -11.25 0.72
C ALA A 656 -21.13 -12.11 -0.23
N LEU A 657 -20.78 -13.39 -0.40
CA LEU A 657 -21.55 -14.30 -1.25
C LEU A 657 -22.98 -14.50 -0.74
N GLN A 658 -23.17 -14.62 0.58
CA GLN A 658 -24.50 -14.69 1.18
C GLN A 658 -25.31 -13.43 0.87
N LEU A 659 -24.71 -12.25 1.03
CA LEU A 659 -25.35 -10.98 0.67
C LEU A 659 -25.80 -10.99 -0.80
N TYR A 660 -24.94 -11.39 -1.73
CA TYR A 660 -25.28 -11.43 -3.16
C TYR A 660 -26.43 -12.38 -3.45
N LEU A 661 -26.41 -13.56 -2.83
CA LEU A 661 -27.50 -14.52 -2.94
C LEU A 661 -28.79 -13.91 -2.38
N ASP A 662 -28.78 -13.26 -1.23
CA ASP A 662 -29.98 -12.63 -0.65
C ASP A 662 -30.63 -11.61 -1.60
N LYS A 663 -29.82 -10.89 -2.38
CA LYS A 663 -30.30 -9.93 -3.40
C LYS A 663 -30.73 -10.59 -4.72
N LEU A 664 -30.44 -11.88 -4.93
CA LEU A 664 -30.90 -12.63 -6.09
C LEU A 664 -32.31 -13.21 -5.90
N ALA A 665 -33.08 -13.21 -6.97
CA ALA A 665 -34.34 -13.95 -7.08
C ALA A 665 -34.12 -15.46 -6.82
N PRO A 666 -35.16 -16.24 -6.49
CA PRO A 666 -35.03 -17.68 -6.25
C PRO A 666 -34.33 -18.45 -7.38
N ASP A 667 -34.65 -18.10 -8.64
CA ASP A 667 -34.04 -18.68 -9.84
C ASP A 667 -32.96 -17.77 -10.46
N GLY A 668 -32.49 -16.78 -9.71
CA GLY A 668 -31.50 -15.82 -10.16
C GLY A 668 -30.09 -16.40 -10.24
N LEU A 669 -29.27 -15.81 -11.10
CA LEU A 669 -27.90 -16.25 -11.37
C LEU A 669 -26.89 -15.18 -10.91
N LEU A 670 -25.86 -15.62 -10.18
CA LEU A 670 -24.70 -14.81 -9.81
C LEU A 670 -23.54 -15.11 -10.77
N ALA A 671 -22.84 -14.11 -11.27
CA ALA A 671 -21.56 -14.24 -11.94
C ALA A 671 -20.46 -13.54 -11.15
N LEU A 672 -19.47 -14.30 -10.68
CA LEU A 672 -18.27 -13.79 -10.01
C LEU A 672 -17.10 -13.84 -10.98
N HIS A 673 -16.62 -12.68 -11.42
CA HIS A 673 -15.38 -12.60 -12.20
C HIS A 673 -14.18 -12.82 -11.26
N VAL A 674 -13.39 -13.88 -11.52
CA VAL A 674 -12.29 -14.32 -10.66
C VAL A 674 -10.96 -14.45 -11.43
N SER A 675 -10.85 -13.80 -12.58
CA SER A 675 -9.61 -13.75 -13.35
C SER A 675 -8.54 -13.01 -12.56
N ASN A 676 -7.38 -13.65 -12.39
CA ASN A 676 -6.23 -13.02 -11.77
C ASN A 676 -4.93 -13.71 -12.26
N ARG A 677 -3.88 -12.94 -12.50
CA ARG A 677 -2.59 -13.46 -12.97
C ARG A 677 -1.81 -14.16 -11.86
N HIS A 678 -1.98 -13.71 -10.62
CA HIS A 678 -1.15 -14.02 -9.46
C HIS A 678 -1.84 -14.88 -8.37
N LEU A 679 -3.17 -14.96 -8.36
CA LEU A 679 -3.99 -15.59 -7.32
C LEU A 679 -4.91 -16.67 -7.90
N ASP A 680 -5.01 -17.80 -7.22
CA ASP A 680 -6.01 -18.84 -7.50
C ASP A 680 -7.35 -18.52 -6.81
N LEU A 681 -8.08 -17.56 -7.38
CA LEU A 681 -9.37 -17.10 -6.84
C LEU A 681 -10.53 -18.06 -7.15
N ALA A 682 -10.44 -18.85 -8.22
CA ALA A 682 -11.46 -19.83 -8.57
C ALA A 682 -11.67 -20.87 -7.45
N SER A 683 -10.58 -21.37 -6.86
CA SER A 683 -10.67 -22.30 -5.72
C SER A 683 -11.26 -21.66 -4.48
N VAL A 684 -10.98 -20.36 -4.25
CA VAL A 684 -11.49 -19.61 -3.11
C VAL A 684 -12.99 -19.42 -3.26
N ALA A 685 -13.45 -18.85 -4.38
CA ALA A 685 -14.87 -18.67 -4.67
C ALA A 685 -15.64 -20.01 -4.61
N GLY A 686 -15.02 -21.09 -5.09
CA GLY A 686 -15.54 -22.44 -4.98
C GLY A 686 -15.72 -22.95 -3.55
N ALA A 687 -14.70 -22.78 -2.71
CA ALA A 687 -14.77 -23.14 -1.29
C ALA A 687 -15.82 -22.34 -0.54
N VAL A 688 -15.93 -21.04 -0.85
CA VAL A 688 -16.91 -20.13 -0.26
C VAL A 688 -18.33 -20.53 -0.65
N ALA A 689 -18.60 -20.78 -1.94
CA ALA A 689 -19.90 -21.25 -2.41
C ALA A 689 -20.34 -22.55 -1.73
N ARG A 690 -19.44 -23.53 -1.59
CA ARG A 690 -19.74 -24.79 -0.89
C ARG A 690 -20.03 -24.62 0.61
N SER A 691 -19.47 -23.58 1.23
CA SER A 691 -19.70 -23.32 2.65
C SER A 691 -21.11 -22.80 2.95
N ILE A 692 -21.90 -22.47 1.91
CA ILE A 692 -23.27 -21.98 2.03
C ILE A 692 -24.24 -23.10 1.61
N PRO A 693 -25.10 -23.58 2.53
CA PRO A 693 -26.08 -24.62 2.21
C PRO A 693 -27.03 -24.21 1.08
N GLY A 694 -27.34 -25.17 0.19
CA GLY A 694 -28.29 -24.96 -0.91
C GLY A 694 -27.73 -24.24 -2.14
N VAL A 695 -26.47 -23.78 -2.11
CA VAL A 695 -25.85 -23.08 -3.25
C VAL A 695 -25.20 -24.09 -4.20
N SER A 696 -25.52 -23.96 -5.48
CA SER A 696 -24.81 -24.64 -6.57
C SER A 696 -23.87 -23.66 -7.27
N ALA A 697 -22.74 -24.15 -7.77
CA ALA A 697 -21.78 -23.33 -8.51
C ALA A 697 -21.12 -24.08 -9.68
N ALA A 698 -20.87 -23.35 -10.77
CA ALA A 698 -20.14 -23.77 -11.95
C ALA A 698 -18.95 -22.83 -12.20
N PHE A 699 -17.82 -23.38 -12.59
CA PHE A 699 -16.65 -22.64 -13.03
C PHE A 699 -16.57 -22.66 -14.55
N VAL A 700 -16.40 -21.48 -15.15
CA VAL A 700 -16.26 -21.31 -16.60
C VAL A 700 -14.92 -20.66 -16.89
N HIS A 701 -14.13 -21.28 -17.77
CA HIS A 701 -12.83 -20.77 -18.20
C HIS A 701 -12.87 -20.47 -19.69
N ASP A 702 -13.09 -19.22 -20.03
CA ASP A 702 -13.13 -18.73 -21.40
C ASP A 702 -11.72 -18.52 -21.95
N ARG A 703 -11.39 -19.25 -23.01
CA ARG A 703 -10.09 -19.24 -23.68
C ARG A 703 -10.29 -19.01 -25.18
N PRO A 704 -10.41 -17.75 -25.63
CA PRO A 704 -10.64 -17.45 -27.03
C PRO A 704 -9.45 -17.89 -27.91
N ASN A 705 -9.73 -18.41 -29.11
CA ASN A 705 -8.72 -18.89 -30.07
C ASN A 705 -7.75 -17.80 -30.57
N ALA A 706 -8.19 -16.54 -30.58
CA ALA A 706 -7.37 -15.38 -30.89
C ALA A 706 -7.35 -14.45 -29.68
N THR A 707 -6.15 -14.13 -29.20
CA THR A 707 -5.94 -13.25 -28.05
C THR A 707 -5.60 -11.84 -28.52
N GLY A 708 -6.29 -10.84 -27.98
CA GLY A 708 -6.07 -9.43 -28.26
C GLY A 708 -7.02 -8.58 -27.43
N PHE A 709 -7.18 -7.31 -27.78
CA PHE A 709 -8.16 -6.45 -27.08
C PHE A 709 -9.60 -6.78 -27.45
N ASP A 710 -9.85 -7.46 -28.58
CA ASP A 710 -11.20 -7.90 -29.00
C ASP A 710 -11.76 -9.00 -28.11
N ARG A 711 -10.92 -9.95 -27.69
CA ARG A 711 -11.28 -11.09 -26.83
C ARG A 711 -10.14 -11.40 -25.88
N ALA A 712 -10.44 -11.40 -24.59
CA ALA A 712 -9.49 -11.74 -23.53
C ALA A 712 -9.94 -12.98 -22.76
N VAL A 713 -8.96 -13.70 -22.20
CA VAL A 713 -9.21 -14.85 -21.31
C VAL A 713 -9.96 -14.38 -20.08
N SER A 714 -10.96 -15.14 -19.65
CA SER A 714 -11.67 -14.87 -18.40
C SER A 714 -12.00 -16.14 -17.62
N GLN A 715 -12.07 -16.00 -16.30
CA GLN A 715 -12.42 -17.04 -15.35
C GLN A 715 -13.61 -16.54 -14.53
N VAL A 716 -14.74 -17.23 -14.62
CA VAL A 716 -15.99 -16.82 -13.96
C VAL A 716 -16.57 -17.98 -13.16
N VAL A 717 -16.96 -17.71 -11.92
CA VAL A 717 -17.75 -18.65 -11.11
C VAL A 717 -19.21 -18.20 -11.16
N LEU A 718 -20.07 -19.04 -11.73
CA LEU A 718 -21.51 -18.84 -11.76
C LEU A 718 -22.14 -19.58 -10.58
N ALA A 719 -22.97 -18.91 -9.78
CA ALA A 719 -23.62 -19.51 -8.62
C ALA A 719 -25.14 -19.22 -8.61
N ALA A 720 -25.92 -20.14 -8.03
CA ALA A 720 -27.37 -19.99 -7.91
C ALA A 720 -27.90 -20.66 -6.64
N LYS A 721 -29.08 -20.23 -6.19
CA LYS A 721 -29.81 -20.82 -5.05
C LYS A 721 -30.47 -22.17 -5.38
N SER A 722 -30.67 -22.46 -6.68
CA SER A 722 -31.25 -23.71 -7.14
C SER A 722 -30.31 -24.39 -8.14
N PRO A 723 -30.14 -25.73 -8.07
CA PRO A 723 -29.39 -26.48 -9.09
C PRO A 723 -29.99 -26.31 -10.49
N ALA A 724 -31.31 -26.20 -10.58
CA ALA A 724 -32.05 -26.05 -11.84
C ALA A 724 -31.63 -24.79 -12.63
N ALA A 725 -31.44 -23.66 -11.94
CA ALA A 725 -30.97 -22.42 -12.56
C ALA A 725 -29.56 -22.52 -13.19
N LEU A 726 -28.75 -23.50 -12.76
CA LEU A 726 -27.40 -23.75 -13.29
C LEU A 726 -27.34 -24.86 -14.34
N GLU A 727 -28.40 -25.63 -14.57
CA GLU A 727 -28.37 -26.74 -15.54
C GLU A 727 -28.05 -26.26 -16.95
N GLY A 728 -28.61 -25.13 -17.37
CA GLY A 728 -28.32 -24.53 -18.68
C GLY A 728 -26.85 -24.10 -18.81
N VAL A 729 -26.25 -23.61 -17.72
CA VAL A 729 -24.83 -23.24 -17.66
C VAL A 729 -23.92 -24.46 -17.72
N LEU A 730 -24.26 -25.54 -17.02
CA LEU A 730 -23.45 -26.77 -17.00
C LEU A 730 -23.42 -27.51 -18.34
N ARG A 731 -24.29 -27.17 -19.29
CA ARG A 731 -24.26 -27.68 -20.67
C ARG A 731 -23.26 -26.93 -21.56
N TRP A 732 -22.70 -25.82 -21.09
CA TRP A 732 -21.68 -25.09 -21.81
C TRP A 732 -20.41 -25.93 -21.93
N HIS A 733 -19.81 -25.99 -23.13
CA HIS A 733 -18.62 -26.81 -23.40
C HIS A 733 -17.40 -26.48 -22.51
N ASP A 734 -17.36 -25.27 -21.97
CA ASP A 734 -16.29 -24.65 -21.19
C ASP A 734 -16.64 -24.54 -19.69
N ALA A 735 -17.82 -25.01 -19.28
CA ALA A 735 -18.24 -25.03 -17.89
C ALA A 735 -17.90 -26.36 -17.21
N LYS A 736 -17.53 -26.29 -15.93
CA LYS A 736 -17.32 -27.44 -15.05
C LYS A 736 -17.98 -27.18 -13.71
N ARG A 737 -18.39 -28.23 -12.99
CA ARG A 737 -18.74 -28.07 -11.58
C ARG A 737 -17.48 -27.66 -10.81
N VAL A 738 -17.66 -26.79 -9.82
CA VAL A 738 -16.53 -26.33 -9.00
C VAL A 738 -16.00 -27.49 -8.15
N GLU A 739 -14.79 -27.98 -8.47
CA GLU A 739 -14.15 -29.08 -7.74
C GLU A 739 -13.72 -28.69 -6.32
N ALA A 740 -13.70 -29.68 -5.44
CA ALA A 740 -13.34 -29.53 -4.03
C ALA A 740 -11.83 -29.38 -3.85
N ALA A 741 -11.31 -28.17 -3.99
CA ALA A 741 -10.01 -27.84 -3.39
C ALA A 741 -10.16 -27.81 -1.85
N ALA A 742 -9.23 -28.43 -1.12
CA ALA A 742 -9.12 -28.37 0.34
C ALA A 742 -8.68 -26.96 0.81
N VAL A 743 -9.48 -25.94 0.49
CA VAL A 743 -9.22 -24.54 0.77
C VAL A 743 -10.21 -24.07 1.84
N ARG A 744 -9.69 -23.45 2.91
CA ARG A 744 -10.52 -22.81 3.92
C ARG A 744 -11.27 -21.63 3.26
N PRO A 745 -12.61 -21.56 3.36
CA PRO A 745 -13.36 -20.45 2.77
C PRO A 745 -12.94 -19.13 3.41
N TRP A 746 -12.82 -18.07 2.60
CA TRP A 746 -12.59 -16.73 3.12
C TRP A 746 -13.86 -16.21 3.81
N THR A 747 -13.66 -15.45 4.87
CA THR A 747 -14.69 -14.79 5.68
C THR A 747 -14.24 -13.36 5.92
N ASP A 748 -15.14 -12.49 6.39
CA ASP A 748 -14.75 -11.12 6.77
C ASP A 748 -13.65 -11.07 7.84
N ASP A 749 -13.61 -12.09 8.71
CA ASP A 749 -12.60 -12.21 9.77
C ASP A 749 -11.29 -12.83 9.25
N PHE A 750 -11.32 -13.59 8.15
CA PHE A 750 -10.19 -14.42 7.71
C PHE A 750 -10.03 -14.48 6.19
N SER A 751 -8.82 -14.17 5.71
CA SER A 751 -8.40 -14.37 4.32
C SER A 751 -6.94 -14.79 4.24
N ASP A 752 -6.65 -15.72 3.33
CA ASP A 752 -5.31 -16.28 3.08
C ASP A 752 -4.88 -16.00 1.64
N ILE A 753 -4.24 -14.85 1.44
CA ILE A 753 -3.70 -14.41 0.14
C ILE A 753 -2.49 -15.24 -0.26
N VAL A 754 -1.58 -15.52 0.69
CA VAL A 754 -0.34 -16.26 0.42
C VAL A 754 -0.66 -17.66 -0.10
N GLY A 755 -1.61 -18.37 0.52
CA GLY A 755 -2.05 -19.67 0.02
C GLY A 755 -2.65 -19.61 -1.38
N ALA A 756 -3.35 -18.52 -1.74
CA ALA A 756 -3.86 -18.33 -3.11
C ALA A 756 -2.74 -18.12 -4.13
N ILE A 757 -1.66 -17.42 -3.77
CA ILE A 757 -0.44 -17.28 -4.59
C ILE A 757 0.25 -18.64 -4.75
N VAL A 758 0.49 -19.34 -3.65
CA VAL A 758 1.18 -20.64 -3.66
C VAL A 758 0.44 -21.64 -4.55
N ARG A 759 -0.89 -21.71 -4.47
CA ARG A 759 -1.70 -22.56 -5.37
C ARG A 759 -1.63 -22.12 -6.82
N ARG A 760 -1.60 -20.82 -7.10
CA ARG A 760 -1.49 -20.30 -8.48
C ARG A 760 -0.21 -20.76 -9.16
N TYR A 761 0.92 -20.67 -8.46
CA TYR A 761 2.23 -21.01 -9.02
C TYR A 761 2.61 -22.49 -8.84
N GLY A 762 2.05 -23.18 -7.85
CA GLY A 762 2.27 -24.61 -7.60
C GLY A 762 1.41 -25.55 -8.44
N ARG A 763 0.40 -25.03 -9.18
CA ARG A 763 -0.38 -25.78 -10.18
C ARG A 763 0.32 -25.93 -11.53
N ARG A 764 1.60 -25.53 -11.64
CA ARG A 764 2.41 -25.65 -12.86
C ARG A 764 3.16 -26.96 -12.91
#